data_AF-A0A1F8WMC5-F1
#
_entry.id   AF-A0A1F8WMC5-F1
#
_cell.length_a   1.000
_cell.length_b   1.000
_cell.length_c   1.000
_cell.angle_alpha   90.00
_cell.angle_beta   90.00
_cell.angle_gamma   90.00
#
_symmetry.space_group_name_H-M   'P 1'
#
loop_
_entity.id
_entity.type
_entity.pdbx_description
1 polymer ?
#
loop_
_entity_poly.entity_id
_entity_poly.type
_entity_poly.pdbx_seq_one_letter_code
_entity_poly.pdbx_strand_id
1 'polypeptide(L)'
;MKKLFLILSALTLFPSLSWADPILRTVRTDEDSVGHGTLRLLLQSACDDDGDDDIVFGHTRLNEIRIILDSPLVIPQDCRGLVTITGSSEVETILDGSRLEGPGRIPGQLCLLNVYSNRHKIRNFTFVDSEGSGVCLFGQENEVSKNKFNGNAAVKYPIVVSQVFSRQFPQMNGQGNTVANNTVLGGSEIGLWVDSNENSIKENSVEEAWGVSIHLGGRENDFSGNRVSSGQGTGLELAGASNQVTKNTIKNNRGDGVVITGSGHEFSENEVSANLLNGISIQAHDITLTQNEIVHNGGCPNQNEILESDDGPCFNDFGAGGFGIEVNRGSHDILIGGQNLAFSRNLIQYNLLGGIVVLGGRETNAIQIEQNTISKNYGSAASIDLLEDGITLNDAGDGDEGPNHLLNFVDYVRVVPLIPAPDGQDRYWVWGLSRHGHFLDAYTVDPEDADRLDHGGADEFVDAAEIVHQAFHIDPNDYFTTGDQLTFLVRDNDGNTSEFSSNIEIGPDEDGDGILNRFEDNHDQENGDADGDGLPDSVEDRNLNGRCDAGETCADNADTDRDGLSDFVETHGDGFYNRGFDTNPLNADTDGDGLPDGREDANHNGIWEATLGETSPLSIDSDRDGRSDTHDSCSFIFNPGQEDWYCDTVGA
;
A
#
# COMPACT_ATOMS: atom_id res chain seq x y z
N MET A 1 -25.49 -45.62 -47.00
CA MET A 1 -24.72 -45.79 -48.25
C MET A 1 -23.25 -45.56 -47.94
N LYS A 2 -22.42 -46.58 -48.18
CA LYS A 2 -20.96 -46.55 -48.00
C LYS A 2 -20.33 -45.55 -48.98
N LYS A 3 -19.41 -44.70 -48.51
CA LYS A 3 -18.34 -44.16 -49.36
C LYS A 3 -17.00 -44.38 -48.66
N LEU A 4 -16.26 -45.30 -49.27
CA LEU A 4 -14.90 -45.71 -49.01
C LEU A 4 -14.00 -44.77 -49.83
N PHE A 5 -13.02 -44.12 -49.22
CA PHE A 5 -11.84 -43.64 -49.95
C PHE A 5 -10.60 -43.77 -49.05
N LEU A 6 -9.56 -44.31 -49.67
CA LEU A 6 -8.29 -44.76 -49.11
C LEU A 6 -7.56 -43.68 -48.30
N ILE A 7 -7.00 -44.07 -47.15
CA ILE A 7 -5.84 -43.39 -46.56
C ILE A 7 -4.65 -44.34 -46.72
N LEU A 8 -3.65 -43.83 -47.45
CA LEU A 8 -2.35 -44.43 -47.68
C LEU A 8 -1.63 -44.57 -46.33
N SER A 9 -1.27 -45.80 -45.96
CA SER A 9 -0.38 -46.08 -44.84
C SER A 9 1.04 -45.63 -45.19
N ALA A 10 1.40 -44.39 -44.82
CA ALA A 10 2.78 -43.96 -44.77
C ALA A 10 3.41 -44.53 -43.49
N LEU A 11 4.20 -45.58 -43.66
CA LEU A 11 5.06 -46.16 -42.64
C LEU A 11 6.19 -45.15 -42.37
N THR A 12 5.96 -44.15 -41.53
CA THR A 12 7.05 -43.33 -40.98
C THR A 12 7.68 -44.12 -39.85
N LEU A 13 8.89 -44.61 -40.08
CA LEU A 13 9.81 -45.03 -39.04
C LEU A 13 9.91 -43.90 -38.01
N PHE A 14 9.28 -44.07 -36.85
CA PHE A 14 9.76 -43.40 -35.64
C PHE A 14 11.11 -44.03 -35.34
N PRO A 15 12.23 -43.29 -35.35
CA PRO A 15 13.37 -43.74 -34.58
C PRO A 15 12.88 -43.76 -33.14
N SER A 16 12.86 -44.94 -32.53
CA SER A 16 12.81 -45.05 -31.09
C SER A 16 13.96 -44.21 -30.55
N LEU A 17 13.67 -43.01 -30.03
CA LEU A 17 14.58 -42.35 -29.10
C LEU A 17 14.67 -43.30 -27.91
N SER A 18 15.69 -44.15 -27.90
CA SER A 18 16.17 -44.70 -26.64
C SER A 18 16.79 -43.52 -25.91
N TRP A 19 16.10 -43.00 -24.92
CA TRP A 19 16.75 -42.23 -23.87
C TRP A 19 17.75 -43.19 -23.24
N ALA A 20 19.04 -43.00 -23.53
CA ALA A 20 20.07 -43.74 -22.81
C ALA A 20 19.95 -43.30 -21.34
N ASP A 21 19.95 -44.27 -20.41
CA ASP A 21 19.97 -43.95 -18.99
C ASP A 21 21.20 -43.06 -18.68
N PRO A 22 21.09 -42.06 -17.78
CA PRO A 22 22.21 -41.22 -17.42
C PRO A 22 23.41 -42.04 -16.95
N ILE A 23 24.61 -41.61 -17.32
CA ILE A 23 25.84 -42.26 -16.89
C ILE A 23 26.10 -41.87 -15.43
N LEU A 24 26.13 -42.85 -14.55
CA LEU A 24 26.41 -42.64 -13.13
C LEU A 24 27.92 -42.50 -12.88
N ARG A 25 28.34 -41.35 -12.36
CA ARG A 25 29.72 -41.04 -11.95
C ARG A 25 29.81 -40.84 -10.45
N THR A 26 30.73 -41.54 -9.79
CA THR A 26 30.85 -41.52 -8.32
C THR A 26 32.10 -40.77 -7.86
N VAL A 27 31.92 -39.71 -7.09
CA VAL A 27 32.97 -38.93 -6.44
C VAL A 27 33.62 -39.75 -5.31
N ARG A 28 34.95 -39.73 -5.24
CA ARG A 28 35.72 -40.39 -4.16
C ARG A 28 35.91 -39.44 -2.99
N THR A 29 35.29 -39.77 -1.87
CA THR A 29 35.21 -38.88 -0.70
C THR A 29 36.51 -38.74 0.08
N ASP A 30 37.46 -39.66 -0.08
CA ASP A 30 38.77 -39.66 0.59
C ASP A 30 39.84 -38.84 -0.14
N GLU A 31 39.69 -38.65 -1.45
CA GLU A 31 40.65 -37.95 -2.31
C GLU A 31 40.24 -36.48 -2.60
N ASP A 32 38.98 -36.12 -2.36
CA ASP A 32 38.43 -34.79 -2.73
C ASP A 32 38.76 -33.64 -1.78
N SER A 33 39.33 -33.94 -0.62
CA SER A 33 39.78 -32.90 0.32
C SER A 33 41.16 -32.32 -0.02
N VAL A 34 41.83 -32.81 -1.08
CA VAL A 34 43.21 -32.42 -1.44
C VAL A 34 43.35 -32.17 -2.95
N GLY A 35 43.80 -30.96 -3.33
CA GLY A 35 44.11 -30.61 -4.72
C GLY A 35 42.88 -30.45 -5.61
N HIS A 36 42.97 -30.86 -6.89
CA HIS A 36 41.86 -30.69 -7.84
C HIS A 36 40.65 -31.61 -7.59
N GLY A 37 40.76 -32.63 -6.72
CA GLY A 37 39.68 -33.57 -6.39
C GLY A 37 39.15 -34.39 -7.57
N THR A 38 38.44 -35.48 -7.27
CA THR A 38 37.70 -36.27 -8.25
C THR A 38 36.43 -35.58 -8.72
N LEU A 39 35.75 -34.76 -7.90
CA LEU A 39 34.57 -34.00 -8.33
C LEU A 39 34.86 -33.14 -9.58
N ARG A 40 35.96 -32.37 -9.59
CA ARG A 40 36.32 -31.52 -10.74
C ARG A 40 36.58 -32.33 -12.00
N LEU A 41 37.31 -33.45 -11.86
CA LEU A 41 37.63 -34.33 -12.98
C LEU A 41 36.37 -34.99 -13.55
N LEU A 42 35.44 -35.42 -12.69
CA LEU A 42 34.17 -35.99 -13.11
C LEU A 42 33.29 -34.94 -13.78
N LEU A 43 33.27 -33.71 -13.28
CA LEU A 43 32.51 -32.62 -13.89
C LEU A 43 33.01 -32.32 -15.31
N GLN A 44 34.34 -32.24 -15.49
CA GLN A 44 34.92 -32.02 -16.80
C GLN A 44 34.66 -33.20 -17.75
N SER A 45 34.82 -34.43 -17.26
CA SER A 45 34.53 -35.62 -18.06
C SER A 45 33.06 -35.77 -18.43
N ALA A 46 32.12 -35.28 -17.59
CA ALA A 46 30.70 -35.28 -17.89
C ALA A 46 30.35 -34.27 -18.98
N CYS A 47 30.95 -33.08 -18.94
CA CYS A 47 30.75 -32.09 -20.01
C CYS A 47 31.36 -32.48 -21.36
N ASP A 48 32.37 -33.33 -21.35
CA ASP A 48 32.94 -33.95 -22.55
C ASP A 48 32.11 -35.15 -23.04
N ASP A 49 31.05 -35.55 -22.34
CA ASP A 49 30.15 -36.61 -22.80
C ASP A 49 28.99 -36.00 -23.62
N ASP A 50 28.49 -36.74 -24.61
CA ASP A 50 27.30 -36.34 -25.38
C ASP A 50 26.00 -36.80 -24.70
N GLY A 51 26.10 -37.68 -23.68
CA GLY A 51 24.98 -38.20 -22.88
C GLY A 51 24.74 -37.43 -21.59
N ASP A 52 23.60 -37.71 -20.95
CA ASP A 52 23.29 -37.15 -19.63
C ASP A 52 24.12 -37.86 -18.55
N ASP A 53 24.62 -37.11 -17.57
CA ASP A 53 25.51 -37.58 -16.53
C ASP A 53 24.99 -37.25 -15.13
N ASP A 54 24.97 -38.27 -14.25
CA ASP A 54 24.63 -38.15 -12.83
C ASP A 54 25.90 -38.27 -11.99
N ILE A 55 26.37 -37.16 -11.43
CA ILE A 55 27.49 -37.13 -10.48
C ILE A 55 26.96 -37.22 -9.05
N VAL A 56 27.33 -38.29 -8.35
CA VAL A 56 26.91 -38.59 -6.97
C VAL A 56 28.11 -38.88 -6.08
N PHE A 57 27.93 -38.73 -4.77
CA PHE A 57 28.94 -39.10 -3.79
C PHE A 57 28.79 -40.56 -3.36
N GLY A 58 29.91 -41.28 -3.33
CA GLY A 58 29.93 -42.65 -2.84
C GLY A 58 29.68 -42.75 -1.33
N HIS A 59 29.40 -43.96 -0.86
CA HIS A 59 29.28 -44.26 0.57
C HIS A 59 30.52 -43.80 1.33
N THR A 60 30.31 -43.20 2.50
CA THR A 60 31.40 -42.68 3.32
C THR A 60 31.26 -43.08 4.79
N ARG A 61 32.40 -43.10 5.50
CA ARG A 61 32.46 -43.27 6.96
C ARG A 61 32.70 -41.94 7.69
N LEU A 62 32.84 -40.85 6.93
CA LEU A 62 33.01 -39.52 7.48
C LEU A 62 31.67 -39.01 8.03
N ASN A 63 31.72 -38.01 8.91
CA ASN A 63 30.50 -37.35 9.41
C ASN A 63 30.02 -36.22 8.47
N GLU A 64 30.94 -35.68 7.67
CA GLU A 64 30.70 -34.69 6.61
C GLU A 64 31.68 -34.97 5.46
N ILE A 65 31.31 -34.54 4.24
CA ILE A 65 32.22 -34.50 3.09
C ILE A 65 32.54 -33.02 2.85
N ARG A 66 33.76 -32.59 3.15
CA ARG A 66 34.20 -31.20 2.93
C ARG A 66 35.21 -31.14 1.79
N ILE A 67 34.88 -30.36 0.75
CA ILE A 67 35.71 -30.13 -0.42
C ILE A 67 36.17 -28.68 -0.38
N ILE A 68 37.45 -28.46 -0.09
CA ILE A 68 38.05 -27.12 -0.07
C ILE A 68 38.49 -26.77 -1.49
N LEU A 69 37.93 -25.68 -2.02
CA LEU A 69 38.16 -25.26 -3.40
C LEU A 69 39.36 -24.30 -3.48
N ASP A 70 40.45 -24.75 -4.10
CA ASP A 70 41.59 -23.88 -4.46
C ASP A 70 41.32 -23.07 -5.76
N SER A 71 40.21 -23.35 -6.46
CA SER A 71 39.73 -22.59 -7.63
C SER A 71 38.22 -22.85 -7.85
N PRO A 72 37.48 -21.96 -8.54
CA PRO A 72 36.06 -22.17 -8.84
C PRO A 72 35.78 -23.47 -9.59
N LEU A 73 34.63 -24.10 -9.32
CA LEU A 73 34.04 -25.12 -10.18
C LEU A 73 33.35 -24.45 -11.37
N VAL A 74 33.39 -25.10 -12.53
CA VAL A 74 32.86 -24.55 -13.78
C VAL A 74 32.15 -25.64 -14.57
N ILE A 75 30.90 -25.39 -14.95
CA ILE A 75 30.21 -26.07 -16.05
C ILE A 75 30.35 -25.14 -17.28
N PRO A 76 31.22 -25.47 -18.24
CA PRO A 76 31.58 -24.55 -19.31
C PRO A 76 30.48 -24.42 -20.36
N GLN A 77 30.55 -23.38 -21.17
CA GLN A 77 29.56 -23.06 -22.21
C GLN A 77 29.43 -24.16 -23.27
N ASP A 78 30.49 -24.92 -23.52
CA ASP A 78 30.57 -26.00 -24.52
C ASP A 78 30.27 -27.39 -23.95
N CYS A 79 29.73 -27.47 -22.72
CA CYS A 79 29.25 -28.72 -22.12
C CYS A 79 28.20 -29.37 -23.05
N ARG A 80 28.48 -30.60 -23.52
CA ARG A 80 27.69 -31.27 -24.57
C ARG A 80 26.47 -32.02 -24.04
N GLY A 81 26.61 -32.63 -22.86
CA GLY A 81 25.57 -33.36 -22.14
C GLY A 81 24.99 -32.59 -20.95
N LEU A 82 23.82 -33.04 -20.46
CA LEU A 82 23.26 -32.57 -19.20
C LEU A 82 24.09 -33.12 -18.04
N VAL A 83 24.29 -32.29 -17.02
CA VAL A 83 24.98 -32.72 -15.80
C VAL A 83 24.09 -32.49 -14.60
N THR A 84 23.79 -33.56 -13.87
CA THR A 84 23.16 -33.52 -12.56
C THR A 84 24.21 -33.81 -11.50
N ILE A 85 24.50 -32.84 -10.64
CA ILE A 85 25.41 -33.02 -9.51
C ILE A 85 24.59 -33.03 -8.22
N THR A 86 24.72 -34.10 -7.44
CA THR A 86 23.94 -34.30 -6.22
C THR A 86 24.88 -34.60 -5.05
N GLY A 87 24.79 -33.81 -3.98
CA GLY A 87 25.47 -34.08 -2.72
C GLY A 87 25.07 -35.43 -2.12
N SER A 88 25.89 -35.94 -1.20
CA SER A 88 25.63 -37.22 -0.53
C SER A 88 24.28 -37.24 0.17
N SER A 89 23.58 -38.36 0.06
CA SER A 89 22.35 -38.62 0.82
C SER A 89 22.61 -39.09 2.25
N GLU A 90 23.85 -39.45 2.59
CA GLU A 90 24.20 -40.02 3.90
C GLU A 90 24.71 -38.97 4.87
N VAL A 91 25.44 -37.99 4.37
CA VAL A 91 26.11 -36.95 5.17
C VAL A 91 26.12 -35.62 4.44
N GLU A 92 26.26 -34.53 5.19
CA GLU A 92 26.37 -33.20 4.62
C GLU A 92 27.56 -33.09 3.66
N THR A 93 27.33 -32.52 2.47
CA THR A 93 28.36 -32.32 1.44
C THR A 93 28.63 -30.82 1.29
N ILE A 94 29.80 -30.41 1.74
CA ILE A 94 30.20 -29.02 1.90
C ILE A 94 31.18 -28.63 0.79
N LEU A 95 30.84 -27.60 0.02
CA LEU A 95 31.73 -26.89 -0.89
C LEU A 95 32.25 -25.65 -0.17
N ASP A 96 33.54 -25.67 0.15
CA ASP A 96 34.21 -24.69 1.01
C ASP A 96 35.12 -23.80 0.17
N GLY A 97 34.76 -22.52 0.06
CA GLY A 97 35.46 -21.52 -0.74
C GLY A 97 36.58 -20.78 0.00
N SER A 98 36.92 -21.16 1.24
CA SER A 98 37.81 -20.39 2.14
C SER A 98 39.23 -20.14 1.62
N ARG A 99 39.61 -20.78 0.51
CA ARG A 99 40.90 -20.60 -0.19
C ARG A 99 40.81 -19.82 -1.50
N LEU A 100 39.60 -19.39 -1.88
CA LEU A 100 39.40 -18.51 -3.02
C LEU A 100 39.71 -17.08 -2.57
N GLU A 101 40.90 -16.58 -2.90
CA GLU A 101 41.29 -15.20 -2.57
C GLU A 101 40.73 -14.19 -3.57
N GLY A 102 40.10 -13.13 -3.08
CA GLY A 102 39.78 -11.92 -3.85
C GLY A 102 38.42 -11.31 -3.47
N PRO A 103 38.30 -9.97 -3.36
CA PRO A 103 37.01 -9.38 -3.06
C PRO A 103 36.11 -9.49 -4.29
N GLY A 104 35.10 -10.36 -4.25
CA GLY A 104 33.98 -10.30 -5.19
C GLY A 104 33.26 -8.99 -4.93
N ARG A 105 33.43 -7.98 -5.78
CA ARG A 105 32.82 -6.65 -5.54
C ARG A 105 31.48 -6.47 -6.23
N ILE A 106 31.10 -7.39 -7.12
CA ILE A 106 29.95 -7.29 -8.03
C ILE A 106 29.27 -8.67 -8.07
N PRO A 107 27.92 -8.74 -8.16
CA PRO A 107 27.20 -10.00 -8.35
C PRO A 107 27.75 -10.80 -9.53
N GLY A 108 27.94 -12.10 -9.34
CA GLY A 108 28.45 -12.99 -10.39
C GLY A 108 29.98 -13.02 -10.52
N GLN A 109 30.73 -12.29 -9.68
CA GLN A 109 32.19 -12.45 -9.56
C GLN A 109 32.55 -13.44 -8.46
N LEU A 110 33.62 -14.23 -8.70
CA LEU A 110 34.20 -15.19 -7.76
C LEU A 110 33.17 -16.17 -7.18
N CYS A 111 32.40 -16.81 -8.08
CA CYS A 111 31.44 -17.83 -7.70
C CYS A 111 32.15 -19.16 -7.38
N LEU A 112 31.73 -19.87 -6.34
CA LEU A 112 32.22 -21.24 -6.06
C LEU A 112 31.89 -22.17 -7.23
N LEU A 113 30.71 -22.00 -7.82
CA LEU A 113 30.26 -22.74 -8.99
C LEU A 113 29.68 -21.81 -10.05
N ASN A 114 30.25 -21.85 -11.25
CA ASN A 114 29.77 -21.11 -12.42
C ASN A 114 29.12 -22.06 -13.42
N VAL A 115 27.91 -21.74 -13.88
CA VAL A 115 27.15 -22.55 -14.84
C VAL A 115 26.87 -21.73 -16.09
N TYR A 116 27.63 -22.01 -17.16
CA TYR A 116 27.58 -21.28 -18.43
C TYR A 116 26.74 -21.98 -19.52
N SER A 117 26.31 -23.21 -19.26
CA SER A 117 25.54 -24.06 -20.17
C SER A 117 24.16 -24.38 -19.58
N ASN A 118 23.38 -25.21 -20.27
CA ASN A 118 21.93 -25.27 -20.09
C ASN A 118 21.46 -26.61 -19.52
N ARG A 119 20.33 -26.59 -18.81
CA ARG A 119 19.61 -27.78 -18.31
C ARG A 119 20.33 -28.59 -17.23
N HIS A 120 21.36 -28.03 -16.59
CA HIS A 120 22.08 -28.69 -15.51
C HIS A 120 21.31 -28.65 -14.19
N LYS A 121 21.61 -29.59 -13.29
CA LYS A 121 20.97 -29.68 -11.97
C LYS A 121 21.99 -29.72 -10.85
N ILE A 122 21.84 -28.85 -9.86
CA ILE A 122 22.73 -28.74 -8.70
C ILE A 122 21.89 -28.84 -7.43
N ARG A 123 22.10 -29.91 -6.66
CA ARG A 123 21.25 -30.18 -5.48
C ARG A 123 21.96 -30.83 -4.30
N ASN A 124 21.43 -30.60 -3.10
CA ASN A 124 21.87 -31.16 -1.82
C ASN A 124 23.31 -30.80 -1.41
N PHE A 125 23.78 -29.59 -1.73
CA PHE A 125 25.07 -29.09 -1.26
C PHE A 125 24.92 -28.04 -0.16
N THR A 126 25.92 -27.95 0.70
CA THR A 126 26.14 -26.82 1.59
C THR A 126 27.30 -25.99 1.07
N PHE A 127 27.10 -24.70 0.81
CA PHE A 127 28.12 -23.76 0.34
C PHE A 127 28.59 -22.88 1.52
N VAL A 128 29.90 -22.74 1.69
CA VAL A 128 30.51 -22.03 2.82
C VAL A 128 31.69 -21.15 2.36
N ASP A 129 31.82 -19.97 2.97
CA ASP A 129 33.01 -19.08 2.99
C ASP A 129 33.58 -18.71 1.61
N SER A 130 32.93 -17.79 0.88
CA SER A 130 33.30 -17.49 -0.52
C SER A 130 33.96 -16.13 -0.79
N GLU A 131 34.04 -15.22 0.18
CA GLU A 131 34.31 -13.76 0.00
C GLU A 131 33.49 -13.06 -1.14
N GLY A 132 32.57 -13.78 -1.79
CA GLY A 132 32.03 -13.49 -3.12
C GLY A 132 30.68 -14.17 -3.33
N SER A 133 30.52 -14.94 -4.41
CA SER A 133 29.24 -15.58 -4.77
C SER A 133 29.24 -17.10 -4.53
N GLY A 134 28.09 -17.71 -4.22
CA GLY A 134 27.99 -19.17 -4.08
C GLY A 134 27.83 -19.86 -5.44
N VAL A 135 26.61 -19.86 -5.96
CA VAL A 135 26.28 -20.42 -7.29
C VAL A 135 25.87 -19.31 -8.23
N CYS A 136 26.44 -19.32 -9.44
CA CYS A 136 26.12 -18.35 -10.49
C CYS A 136 25.60 -19.06 -11.74
N LEU A 137 24.37 -18.72 -12.13
CA LEU A 137 23.69 -19.24 -13.31
C LEU A 137 23.71 -18.19 -14.42
N PHE A 138 24.42 -18.53 -15.49
CA PHE A 138 24.48 -17.72 -16.72
C PHE A 138 23.79 -18.42 -17.89
N GLY A 139 23.75 -19.75 -17.91
CA GLY A 139 23.00 -20.51 -18.91
C GLY A 139 21.49 -20.56 -18.63
N GLN A 140 20.77 -21.35 -19.42
CA GLN A 140 19.31 -21.45 -19.43
C GLN A 140 18.79 -22.76 -18.82
N GLU A 141 17.56 -22.74 -18.32
CA GLU A 141 16.83 -23.95 -17.89
C GLU A 141 17.57 -24.80 -16.84
N ASN A 142 18.52 -24.22 -16.10
CA ASN A 142 19.22 -24.91 -15.03
C ASN A 142 18.39 -24.94 -13.75
N GLU A 143 18.63 -25.93 -12.90
CA GLU A 143 17.95 -26.12 -11.63
C GLU A 143 18.98 -26.06 -10.48
N VAL A 144 18.79 -25.13 -9.54
CA VAL A 144 19.53 -25.08 -8.26
C VAL A 144 18.51 -25.34 -7.16
N SER A 145 18.58 -26.52 -6.54
CA SER A 145 17.56 -26.90 -5.56
C SER A 145 18.07 -27.62 -4.31
N LYS A 146 17.41 -27.41 -3.17
CA LYS A 146 17.72 -28.12 -1.91
C LYS A 146 19.13 -27.89 -1.40
N ASN A 147 19.73 -26.75 -1.72
CA ASN A 147 21.07 -26.38 -1.26
C ASN A 147 20.98 -25.47 -0.04
N LYS A 148 22.02 -25.48 0.79
CA LYS A 148 22.21 -24.58 1.92
C LYS A 148 23.37 -23.64 1.63
N PHE A 149 23.20 -22.38 1.95
CA PHE A 149 24.24 -21.37 1.85
C PHE A 149 24.43 -20.80 3.24
N ASN A 150 25.52 -21.19 3.91
CA ASN A 150 25.86 -20.70 5.24
C ASN A 150 26.91 -19.61 5.07
N GLY A 151 26.45 -18.37 4.92
CA GLY A 151 27.32 -17.20 4.84
C GLY A 151 27.75 -16.75 6.23
N ASN A 152 29.06 -16.62 6.45
CA ASN A 152 29.56 -15.62 7.40
C ASN A 152 29.37 -14.22 6.77
N ALA A 153 29.54 -13.13 7.51
CA ALA A 153 29.42 -11.73 7.06
C ALA A 153 30.31 -11.35 5.85
N ALA A 154 31.10 -12.27 5.29
CA ALA A 154 31.91 -12.10 4.10
C ALA A 154 31.24 -12.58 2.78
N VAL A 155 30.19 -13.42 2.84
CA VAL A 155 29.50 -13.89 1.63
C VAL A 155 28.55 -12.79 1.15
N LYS A 156 28.75 -12.29 -0.07
CA LYS A 156 27.98 -11.16 -0.60
C LYS A 156 26.73 -11.57 -1.37
N TYR A 157 26.85 -12.60 -2.23
CA TYR A 157 25.77 -13.06 -3.13
C TYR A 157 25.68 -14.60 -3.20
N PRO A 158 25.01 -15.26 -2.23
CA PRO A 158 24.87 -16.71 -2.19
C PRO A 158 24.40 -17.34 -3.50
N ILE A 159 23.35 -16.80 -4.11
CA ILE A 159 22.83 -17.26 -5.41
C ILE A 159 22.70 -16.07 -6.35
N VAL A 160 23.20 -16.23 -7.58
CA VAL A 160 23.11 -15.24 -8.65
C VAL A 160 22.56 -15.89 -9.91
N VAL A 161 21.49 -15.32 -10.47
CA VAL A 161 20.96 -15.65 -11.80
C VAL A 161 21.08 -14.39 -12.65
N SER A 162 21.86 -14.44 -13.73
CA SER A 162 22.31 -13.21 -14.40
C SER A 162 22.42 -13.31 -15.91
N GLN A 163 22.04 -12.22 -16.57
CA GLN A 163 22.15 -12.03 -18.02
C GLN A 163 23.39 -11.24 -18.46
N VAL A 164 24.37 -10.97 -17.59
CA VAL A 164 25.52 -10.06 -17.85
C VAL A 164 26.26 -10.38 -19.15
N PHE A 165 26.34 -11.65 -19.54
CA PHE A 165 27.07 -12.09 -20.74
C PHE A 165 26.21 -12.18 -22.01
N SER A 166 24.90 -11.92 -21.92
CA SER A 166 23.93 -12.12 -23.02
C SER A 166 24.28 -11.38 -24.31
N ARG A 167 24.83 -10.16 -24.21
CA ARG A 167 25.23 -9.34 -25.38
C ARG A 167 26.36 -9.98 -26.18
N GLN A 168 27.28 -10.68 -25.50
CA GLN A 168 28.41 -11.35 -26.13
C GLN A 168 28.05 -12.79 -26.50
N PHE A 169 27.20 -13.43 -25.70
CA PHE A 169 26.81 -14.82 -25.82
C PHE A 169 25.31 -14.96 -25.56
N PRO A 170 24.45 -14.93 -26.61
CA PRO A 170 23.00 -14.92 -26.46
C PRO A 170 22.42 -16.11 -25.68
N GLN A 171 23.11 -17.26 -25.72
CA GLN A 171 22.75 -18.46 -24.97
C GLN A 171 23.06 -18.38 -23.47
N MET A 172 23.81 -17.36 -23.03
CA MET A 172 24.16 -17.10 -21.63
C MET A 172 23.40 -15.88 -21.10
N ASN A 173 22.07 -16.02 -21.07
CA ASN A 173 21.14 -14.96 -20.68
C ASN A 173 20.40 -15.24 -19.35
N GLY A 174 20.73 -16.33 -18.66
CA GLY A 174 20.14 -16.66 -17.38
C GLY A 174 18.63 -16.95 -17.42
N GLN A 175 18.06 -17.22 -18.60
CA GLN A 175 16.61 -17.33 -18.75
C GLN A 175 16.07 -18.73 -18.39
N GLY A 176 14.87 -18.78 -17.82
CA GLY A 176 14.17 -20.05 -17.61
C GLY A 176 14.75 -20.93 -16.50
N ASN A 177 15.65 -20.40 -15.66
CA ASN A 177 16.24 -21.18 -14.58
C ASN A 177 15.24 -21.37 -13.43
N THR A 178 15.39 -22.48 -12.71
CA THR A 178 14.66 -22.78 -11.48
C THR A 178 15.59 -22.71 -10.28
N VAL A 179 15.27 -21.84 -9.32
CA VAL A 179 15.94 -21.78 -8.02
C VAL A 179 14.89 -22.15 -6.97
N ALA A 180 14.97 -23.35 -6.41
CA ALA A 180 13.90 -23.86 -5.55
C ALA A 180 14.34 -24.59 -4.29
N ASN A 181 13.61 -24.43 -3.19
CA ASN A 181 13.88 -25.15 -1.93
C ASN A 181 15.30 -24.92 -1.38
N ASN A 182 15.93 -23.78 -1.65
CA ASN A 182 17.25 -23.46 -1.08
C ASN A 182 17.10 -22.72 0.24
N THR A 183 18.05 -22.91 1.14
CA THR A 183 18.17 -22.13 2.39
C THR A 183 19.39 -21.25 2.32
N VAL A 184 19.21 -19.95 2.48
CA VAL A 184 20.28 -18.95 2.53
C VAL A 184 20.27 -18.35 3.92
N LEU A 185 21.36 -18.54 4.67
CA LEU A 185 21.60 -17.94 5.98
C LEU A 185 22.72 -16.93 5.82
N GLY A 186 22.39 -15.65 6.01
CA GLY A 186 23.30 -14.53 5.82
C GLY A 186 23.35 -13.99 4.38
N GLY A 187 24.29 -13.07 4.16
CA GLY A 187 24.46 -12.33 2.91
C GLY A 187 24.78 -10.88 3.23
N SER A 188 26.04 -10.45 3.07
CA SER A 188 26.47 -9.12 3.48
C SER A 188 25.88 -8.00 2.63
N GLU A 189 25.46 -8.32 1.40
CA GLU A 189 24.81 -7.39 0.49
C GLU A 189 23.45 -7.92 0.04
N ILE A 190 23.40 -9.02 -0.73
CA ILE A 190 22.14 -9.57 -1.24
C ILE A 190 22.10 -11.10 -1.14
N GLY A 191 21.05 -11.66 -0.53
CA GLY A 191 20.93 -13.12 -0.32
C GLY A 191 20.68 -13.90 -1.61
N LEU A 192 19.75 -13.43 -2.45
CA LEU A 192 19.45 -14.00 -3.77
C LEU A 192 19.29 -12.89 -4.79
N TRP A 193 20.13 -12.90 -5.83
CA TRP A 193 20.12 -11.91 -6.90
C TRP A 193 19.60 -12.54 -8.20
N VAL A 194 18.53 -11.99 -8.77
CA VAL A 194 18.01 -12.38 -10.08
C VAL A 194 17.94 -11.15 -10.97
N ASP A 195 18.71 -11.16 -12.07
CA ASP A 195 18.68 -10.12 -13.11
C ASP A 195 18.62 -10.80 -14.48
N SER A 196 17.56 -11.58 -14.68
CA SER A 196 17.27 -12.32 -15.90
C SER A 196 15.78 -12.68 -15.94
N ASN A 197 15.30 -13.22 -17.05
CA ASN A 197 13.86 -13.32 -17.33
C ASN A 197 13.33 -14.76 -17.20
N GLU A 198 12.01 -14.89 -17.04
CA GLU A 198 11.27 -16.15 -17.10
C GLU A 198 11.77 -17.21 -16.10
N ASN A 199 12.37 -16.79 -14.98
CA ASN A 199 12.87 -17.70 -13.96
C ASN A 199 11.78 -18.08 -12.97
N SER A 200 11.91 -19.28 -12.42
CA SER A 200 11.06 -19.81 -11.35
C SER A 200 11.83 -19.83 -10.03
N ILE A 201 11.52 -18.90 -9.13
CA ILE A 201 12.15 -18.75 -7.81
C ILE A 201 11.14 -19.17 -6.76
N LYS A 202 11.27 -20.41 -6.24
CA LYS A 202 10.19 -21.04 -5.46
C LYS A 202 10.63 -21.67 -4.15
N GLU A 203 9.85 -21.48 -3.09
CA GLU A 203 10.06 -22.20 -1.82
C GLU A 203 11.47 -22.02 -1.23
N ASN A 204 12.16 -20.92 -1.52
CA ASN A 204 13.46 -20.63 -0.92
C ASN A 204 13.27 -19.93 0.43
N SER A 205 14.16 -20.19 1.40
CA SER A 205 14.25 -19.44 2.66
C SER A 205 15.50 -18.57 2.62
N VAL A 206 15.36 -17.26 2.80
CA VAL A 206 16.47 -16.30 2.92
C VAL A 206 16.36 -15.60 4.27
N GLU A 207 17.37 -15.78 5.11
CA GLU A 207 17.36 -15.35 6.50
C GLU A 207 18.63 -14.55 6.83
N GLU A 208 18.51 -13.52 7.68
CA GLU A 208 19.64 -12.75 8.23
C GLU A 208 20.54 -12.04 7.20
N ALA A 209 20.00 -11.67 6.04
CA ALA A 209 20.72 -10.84 5.07
C ALA A 209 20.95 -9.42 5.63
N TRP A 210 22.11 -8.81 5.36
CA TRP A 210 22.47 -7.49 5.89
C TRP A 210 21.96 -6.32 5.04
N GLY A 211 21.89 -6.50 3.72
CA GLY A 211 21.31 -5.53 2.79
C GLY A 211 19.90 -5.94 2.39
N VAL A 212 19.67 -6.12 1.09
CA VAL A 212 18.39 -6.61 0.55
C VAL A 212 18.40 -8.14 0.59
N SER A 213 17.38 -8.78 1.15
CA SER A 213 17.39 -10.25 1.21
C SER A 213 17.27 -10.87 -0.19
N ILE A 214 16.34 -10.36 -1.00
CA ILE A 214 16.13 -10.82 -2.38
C ILE A 214 16.00 -9.62 -3.32
N HIS A 215 16.80 -9.61 -4.38
CA HIS A 215 16.65 -8.68 -5.50
C HIS A 215 16.08 -9.42 -6.71
N LEU A 216 14.88 -9.02 -7.14
CA LEU A 216 14.19 -9.57 -8.31
C LEU A 216 14.09 -8.51 -9.42
N GLY A 217 15.12 -8.49 -10.25
CA GLY A 217 15.15 -7.82 -11.54
C GLY A 217 14.60 -8.69 -12.68
N GLY A 218 14.87 -8.29 -13.91
CA GLY A 218 14.39 -8.98 -15.11
C GLY A 218 12.87 -8.97 -15.27
N ARG A 219 12.34 -9.80 -16.17
CA ARG A 219 10.90 -9.82 -16.49
C ARG A 219 10.29 -11.21 -16.46
N GLU A 220 8.98 -11.27 -16.24
CA GLU A 220 8.19 -12.50 -16.33
C GLU A 220 8.71 -13.62 -15.42
N ASN A 221 9.34 -13.26 -14.31
CA ASN A 221 9.76 -14.21 -13.30
C ASN A 221 8.58 -14.59 -12.41
N ASP A 222 8.53 -15.85 -12.03
CA ASP A 222 7.58 -16.42 -11.07
C ASP A 222 8.28 -16.59 -9.72
N PHE A 223 7.93 -15.72 -8.78
CA PHE A 223 8.46 -15.69 -7.42
C PHE A 223 7.39 -16.14 -6.44
N SER A 224 7.40 -17.44 -6.09
CA SER A 224 6.30 -18.04 -5.33
C SER A 224 6.70 -18.87 -4.11
N GLY A 225 6.00 -18.71 -2.98
CA GLY A 225 6.20 -19.59 -1.82
C GLY A 225 7.51 -19.37 -1.06
N ASN A 226 8.23 -18.26 -1.30
CA ASN A 226 9.51 -17.98 -0.66
C ASN A 226 9.30 -17.37 0.73
N ARG A 227 10.26 -17.61 1.62
CA ARG A 227 10.32 -17.03 2.96
C ARG A 227 11.53 -16.11 3.06
N VAL A 228 11.29 -14.86 3.48
CA VAL A 228 12.31 -13.86 3.75
C VAL A 228 12.14 -13.39 5.19
N SER A 229 13.19 -13.51 6.01
CA SER A 229 13.08 -13.02 7.39
C SER A 229 14.36 -12.59 8.09
N SER A 230 14.20 -11.78 9.13
CA SER A 230 15.30 -11.37 10.03
C SER A 230 16.42 -10.58 9.34
N GLY A 231 16.13 -9.95 8.19
CA GLY A 231 17.09 -9.12 7.46
C GLY A 231 17.40 -7.80 8.19
N GLN A 232 18.58 -7.25 7.97
CA GLN A 232 18.99 -5.93 8.48
C GLN A 232 18.62 -4.78 7.53
N GLY A 233 18.21 -5.07 6.30
CA GLY A 233 17.68 -4.10 5.32
C GLY A 233 16.32 -4.55 4.78
N THR A 234 16.04 -4.23 3.52
CA THR A 234 14.78 -4.59 2.85
C THR A 234 14.62 -6.10 2.67
N GLY A 235 13.40 -6.60 2.84
CA GLY A 235 13.09 -8.01 2.56
C GLY A 235 13.23 -8.33 1.06
N LEU A 236 12.33 -7.80 0.24
CA LEU A 236 12.27 -8.03 -1.20
C LEU A 236 12.34 -6.70 -1.98
N GLU A 237 13.23 -6.64 -2.97
CA GLU A 237 13.27 -5.55 -3.94
C GLU A 237 12.79 -6.05 -5.31
N LEU A 238 11.70 -5.47 -5.81
CA LEU A 238 11.14 -5.71 -7.13
C LEU A 238 11.54 -4.57 -8.07
N ALA A 239 12.64 -4.76 -8.79
CA ALA A 239 13.20 -3.76 -9.73
C ALA A 239 12.96 -4.11 -11.21
N GLY A 240 12.35 -5.28 -11.46
CA GLY A 240 12.12 -5.85 -12.78
C GLY A 240 10.89 -5.28 -13.51
N ALA A 241 10.22 -6.10 -14.29
CA ALA A 241 8.88 -5.77 -14.78
C ALA A 241 8.05 -7.02 -15.06
N SER A 242 6.73 -6.95 -14.92
CA SER A 242 5.85 -8.07 -15.30
C SER A 242 6.15 -9.39 -14.56
N ASN A 243 6.66 -9.30 -13.33
CA ASN A 243 6.90 -10.47 -12.47
C ASN A 243 5.63 -10.82 -11.67
N GLN A 244 5.42 -12.12 -11.43
CA GLN A 244 4.38 -12.64 -10.54
C GLN A 244 4.99 -12.95 -9.18
N VAL A 245 4.40 -12.40 -8.12
CA VAL A 245 4.88 -12.52 -6.75
C VAL A 245 3.75 -13.08 -5.90
N THR A 246 3.81 -14.39 -5.60
CA THR A 246 2.68 -15.07 -4.96
C THR A 246 3.03 -15.92 -3.75
N LYS A 247 2.21 -15.92 -2.69
CA LYS A 247 2.37 -16.86 -1.55
C LYS A 247 3.70 -16.73 -0.80
N ASN A 248 4.33 -15.57 -0.84
CA ASN A 248 5.59 -15.34 -0.14
C ASN A 248 5.34 -14.82 1.27
N THR A 249 6.20 -15.19 2.21
CA THR A 249 6.22 -14.65 3.58
C THR A 249 7.45 -13.76 3.73
N ILE A 250 7.26 -12.48 4.01
CA ILE A 250 8.33 -11.46 4.10
C ILE A 250 8.18 -10.73 5.43
N LYS A 251 9.02 -11.06 6.41
CA LYS A 251 8.80 -10.57 7.77
C LYS A 251 10.01 -10.37 8.65
N ASN A 252 9.86 -9.56 9.69
CA ASN A 252 10.91 -9.28 10.66
C ASN A 252 12.17 -8.69 10.03
N ASN A 253 12.03 -7.88 8.98
CA ASN A 253 13.16 -7.16 8.38
C ASN A 253 13.29 -5.77 9.01
N ARG A 254 14.52 -5.27 9.14
CA ARG A 254 14.78 -3.92 9.68
C ARG A 254 14.57 -2.77 8.69
N GLY A 255 14.47 -3.07 7.39
CA GLY A 255 13.98 -2.12 6.39
C GLY A 255 12.50 -2.33 6.10
N ASP A 256 12.08 -1.90 4.91
CA ASP A 256 10.75 -2.24 4.40
C ASP A 256 10.62 -3.74 4.15
N GLY A 257 9.41 -4.27 4.23
CA GLY A 257 9.12 -5.63 3.79
C GLY A 257 9.42 -5.78 2.31
N VAL A 258 8.76 -4.96 1.49
CA VAL A 258 8.88 -4.97 0.03
C VAL A 258 9.09 -3.56 -0.50
N VAL A 259 10.03 -3.41 -1.43
CA VAL A 259 10.21 -2.18 -2.23
C VAL A 259 9.97 -2.51 -3.69
N ILE A 260 9.06 -1.77 -4.34
CA ILE A 260 8.69 -1.95 -5.74
C ILE A 260 9.14 -0.73 -6.53
N THR A 261 10.09 -0.90 -7.43
CA THR A 261 10.59 0.15 -8.34
C THR A 261 10.41 -0.21 -9.82
N GLY A 262 10.14 -1.48 -10.10
CA GLY A 262 9.79 -2.02 -11.41
C GLY A 262 8.29 -1.98 -11.68
N SER A 263 7.87 -2.07 -12.94
CA SER A 263 6.47 -1.88 -13.36
C SER A 263 5.77 -3.18 -13.79
N GLY A 264 4.44 -3.20 -13.75
CA GLY A 264 3.66 -4.31 -14.31
C GLY A 264 3.57 -5.54 -13.39
N HIS A 265 3.84 -5.40 -12.10
CA HIS A 265 3.90 -6.54 -11.18
C HIS A 265 2.51 -6.97 -10.70
N GLU A 266 2.32 -8.29 -10.64
CA GLU A 266 1.17 -8.91 -9.98
C GLU A 266 1.64 -9.50 -8.64
N PHE A 267 1.09 -9.00 -7.55
CA PHE A 267 1.50 -9.33 -6.19
C PHE A 267 0.28 -9.85 -5.42
N SER A 268 0.21 -11.16 -5.18
CA SER A 268 -0.97 -11.77 -4.59
C SER A 268 -0.75 -12.88 -3.57
N GLU A 269 -1.66 -13.03 -2.61
CA GLU A 269 -1.59 -14.06 -1.57
C GLU A 269 -0.29 -14.00 -0.71
N ASN A 270 0.37 -12.85 -0.56
CA ASN A 270 1.61 -12.72 0.22
C ASN A 270 1.35 -12.24 1.66
N GLU A 271 2.20 -12.69 2.60
CA GLU A 271 2.25 -12.22 3.99
C GLU A 271 3.45 -11.25 4.13
N VAL A 272 3.19 -9.97 4.39
CA VAL A 272 4.20 -8.94 4.63
C VAL A 272 3.99 -8.36 6.02
N SER A 273 4.77 -8.85 6.99
CA SER A 273 4.46 -8.60 8.40
C SER A 273 5.65 -8.26 9.28
N ALA A 274 5.42 -7.50 10.34
CA ALA A 274 6.44 -7.21 11.37
C ALA A 274 7.76 -6.65 10.80
N ASN A 275 7.72 -5.86 9.73
CA ASN A 275 8.90 -5.15 9.24
C ASN A 275 9.03 -3.80 9.99
N LEU A 276 10.26 -3.34 10.17
CA LEU A 276 10.54 -2.17 11.01
C LEU A 276 10.12 -0.85 10.36
N LEU A 277 10.14 -0.78 9.03
CA LEU A 277 9.65 0.37 8.25
C LEU A 277 8.30 0.03 7.61
N ASN A 278 8.07 0.39 6.35
CA ASN A 278 6.81 0.13 5.66
C ASN A 278 6.63 -1.38 5.38
N GLY A 279 5.39 -1.84 5.28
CA GLY A 279 5.09 -3.16 4.74
C GLY A 279 5.53 -3.23 3.27
N ILE A 280 4.89 -2.42 2.43
CA ILE A 280 5.19 -2.29 1.00
C ILE A 280 5.40 -0.82 0.65
N SER A 281 6.54 -0.49 0.06
CA SER A 281 6.82 0.83 -0.52
C SER A 281 6.85 0.73 -2.05
N ILE A 282 6.06 1.54 -2.74
CA ILE A 282 5.86 1.49 -4.19
C ILE A 282 6.32 2.79 -4.83
N GLN A 283 7.25 2.71 -5.77
CA GLN A 283 7.68 3.80 -6.65
C GLN A 283 7.70 3.30 -8.10
N ALA A 284 6.51 2.99 -8.62
CA ALA A 284 6.34 2.26 -9.86
C ALA A 284 4.96 2.49 -10.48
N HIS A 285 4.69 1.85 -11.62
CA HIS A 285 3.38 1.87 -12.26
C HIS A 285 2.92 0.49 -12.72
N ASP A 286 1.64 0.37 -13.10
CA ASP A 286 1.01 -0.89 -13.50
C ASP A 286 1.12 -1.98 -12.42
N ILE A 287 0.82 -1.66 -11.16
CA ILE A 287 0.96 -2.61 -10.04
C ILE A 287 -0.41 -3.13 -9.63
N THR A 288 -0.52 -4.43 -9.38
CA THR A 288 -1.74 -5.03 -8.83
C THR A 288 -1.42 -5.78 -7.54
N LEU A 289 -2.04 -5.36 -6.43
CA LEU A 289 -1.96 -5.99 -5.12
C LEU A 289 -3.31 -6.62 -4.76
N THR A 290 -3.37 -7.95 -4.64
CA THR A 290 -4.61 -8.67 -4.28
C THR A 290 -4.39 -9.77 -3.24
N GLN A 291 -5.30 -9.97 -2.31
CA GLN A 291 -5.22 -11.06 -1.31
C GLN A 291 -3.95 -11.05 -0.44
N ASN A 292 -3.30 -9.91 -0.24
CA ASN A 292 -2.12 -9.84 0.62
C ASN A 292 -2.52 -9.54 2.07
N GLU A 293 -1.75 -10.09 3.00
CA GLU A 293 -1.81 -9.80 4.43
C GLU A 293 -0.65 -8.89 4.80
N ILE A 294 -0.94 -7.63 5.13
CA ILE A 294 0.05 -6.57 5.36
C ILE A 294 -0.18 -6.01 6.77
N VAL A 295 0.50 -6.61 7.74
CA VAL A 295 0.16 -6.43 9.16
C VAL A 295 1.37 -6.16 10.07
N HIS A 296 1.17 -5.35 11.11
CA HIS A 296 2.19 -5.08 12.13
C HIS A 296 3.51 -4.46 11.61
N ASN A 297 3.47 -3.71 10.51
CA ASN A 297 4.67 -3.01 10.01
C ASN A 297 4.85 -1.65 10.72
N GLY A 298 6.10 -1.16 10.77
CA GLY A 298 6.48 0.09 11.45
C GLY A 298 7.05 -0.08 12.85
N GLY A 299 7.20 -1.31 13.33
CA GLY A 299 7.62 -1.64 14.70
C GLY A 299 6.46 -1.70 15.71
N CYS A 300 6.76 -1.99 16.97
CA CYS A 300 5.74 -2.04 18.01
C CYS A 300 5.29 -0.64 18.45
N PRO A 301 3.98 -0.45 18.72
CA PRO A 301 3.49 0.74 19.41
C PRO A 301 4.12 0.86 20.81
N ASN A 302 4.20 2.10 21.33
CA ASN A 302 4.87 2.36 22.61
C ASN A 302 4.15 1.63 23.76
N GLN A 303 4.86 1.29 24.85
CA GLN A 303 4.33 0.49 25.99
C GLN A 303 3.05 1.04 26.68
N ASN A 304 2.57 2.22 26.31
CA ASN A 304 1.36 2.84 26.85
C ASN A 304 0.16 2.80 25.88
N GLU A 305 0.36 2.38 24.63
CA GLU A 305 -0.72 2.05 23.69
C GLU A 305 -1.09 0.58 23.93
N ILE A 306 -2.39 0.31 24.10
CA ILE A 306 -2.89 -1.02 24.43
C ILE A 306 -2.65 -1.93 23.23
N LEU A 307 -1.63 -2.78 23.30
CA LEU A 307 -1.57 -4.00 22.50
C LEU A 307 -2.60 -4.98 23.09
N GLU A 308 -3.59 -5.34 22.30
CA GLU A 308 -4.56 -6.37 22.64
C GLU A 308 -3.84 -7.73 22.77
N SER A 309 -4.41 -8.63 23.57
CA SER A 309 -3.79 -9.92 23.89
C SER A 309 -3.62 -10.86 22.68
N ASP A 310 -4.24 -10.53 21.54
CA ASP A 310 -4.26 -11.29 20.29
C ASP A 310 -3.47 -10.64 19.13
N ASP A 311 -2.84 -9.47 19.35
CA ASP A 311 -2.14 -8.65 18.33
C ASP A 311 -0.87 -9.26 17.72
N GLY A 312 -0.58 -10.55 17.98
CA GLY A 312 0.63 -11.19 17.46
C GLY A 312 1.95 -10.48 17.85
N PRO A 313 3.11 -11.00 17.43
CA PRO A 313 4.40 -10.37 17.72
C PRO A 313 4.74 -9.28 16.68
N CYS A 314 4.69 -8.01 17.08
CA CYS A 314 5.32 -6.91 16.34
C CYS A 314 6.86 -6.90 16.52
N PHE A 315 7.59 -6.19 15.64
CA PHE A 315 9.05 -6.11 15.73
C PHE A 315 9.48 -5.34 16.98
N ASN A 316 10.31 -5.95 17.85
CA ASN A 316 10.78 -5.40 19.13
C ASN A 316 11.77 -4.20 18.99
N ASP A 317 11.49 -3.24 18.12
CA ASP A 317 12.07 -1.89 18.11
C ASP A 317 10.88 -0.91 18.07
N PHE A 318 10.78 -0.06 19.08
CA PHE A 318 9.65 0.84 19.27
C PHE A 318 9.80 2.11 18.41
N GLY A 319 8.72 2.54 17.76
CA GLY A 319 8.61 3.89 17.18
C GLY A 319 9.50 4.18 15.97
N ALA A 320 9.78 3.18 15.12
CA ALA A 320 10.49 3.41 13.86
C ALA A 320 9.60 4.14 12.83
N GLY A 321 8.30 3.87 12.84
CA GLY A 321 7.31 4.50 11.97
C GLY A 321 7.27 3.84 10.60
N GLY A 322 6.12 3.30 10.21
CA GLY A 322 5.88 2.75 8.88
C GLY A 322 4.39 2.52 8.62
N PHE A 323 4.00 2.68 7.37
CA PHE A 323 2.67 2.40 6.84
C PHE A 323 2.56 0.93 6.40
N GLY A 324 1.33 0.42 6.29
CA GLY A 324 1.10 -0.86 5.61
C GLY A 324 1.57 -0.79 4.17
N ILE A 325 1.04 0.17 3.42
CA ILE A 325 1.43 0.46 2.03
C ILE A 325 1.74 1.95 1.88
N GLU A 326 2.88 2.27 1.28
CA GLU A 326 3.28 3.61 0.91
C GLU A 326 3.40 3.69 -0.62
N VAL A 327 2.63 4.58 -1.25
CA VAL A 327 2.71 4.89 -2.68
C VAL A 327 3.49 6.18 -2.85
N ASN A 328 4.67 6.11 -3.48
CA ASN A 328 5.58 7.22 -3.64
C ASN A 328 5.26 8.07 -4.87
N ARG A 329 5.83 9.28 -4.86
CA ARG A 329 5.69 10.30 -5.91
C ARG A 329 6.02 9.76 -7.31
N GLY A 330 5.13 10.04 -8.26
CA GLY A 330 5.26 9.65 -9.67
C GLY A 330 4.76 8.22 -9.97
N SER A 331 4.14 7.55 -9.01
CA SER A 331 3.52 6.23 -9.20
C SER A 331 2.13 6.36 -9.78
N HIS A 332 1.75 5.52 -10.73
CA HIS A 332 0.41 5.58 -11.34
C HIS A 332 -0.08 4.20 -11.82
N ASP A 333 -1.36 4.07 -12.16
CA ASP A 333 -1.97 2.80 -12.59
C ASP A 333 -1.74 1.67 -11.56
N ILE A 334 -2.12 1.91 -10.30
CA ILE A 334 -1.97 0.96 -9.21
C ILE A 334 -3.34 0.50 -8.73
N LEU A 335 -3.57 -0.81 -8.74
CA LEU A 335 -4.75 -1.44 -8.14
C LEU A 335 -4.39 -2.09 -6.81
N ILE A 336 -5.01 -1.63 -5.72
CA ILE A 336 -4.94 -2.24 -4.40
C ILE A 336 -6.32 -2.80 -4.08
N GLY A 337 -6.45 -4.12 -4.16
CA GLY A 337 -7.71 -4.84 -3.93
C GLY A 337 -8.38 -5.25 -5.24
N GLY A 338 -9.71 -5.33 -5.26
CA GLY A 338 -10.45 -5.69 -6.47
C GLY A 338 -11.90 -6.12 -6.22
N GLN A 339 -12.76 -5.97 -7.25
CA GLN A 339 -14.20 -6.28 -7.19
C GLN A 339 -14.57 -7.75 -6.91
N ASN A 340 -13.61 -8.67 -6.97
CA ASN A 340 -13.86 -10.08 -6.69
C ASN A 340 -13.58 -10.37 -5.21
N LEU A 341 -14.61 -10.21 -4.38
CA LEU A 341 -14.52 -10.35 -2.91
C LEU A 341 -13.85 -11.64 -2.43
N ALA A 342 -13.99 -12.75 -3.16
CA ALA A 342 -13.36 -14.02 -2.79
C ALA A 342 -11.86 -14.08 -3.13
N PHE A 343 -11.38 -13.23 -4.03
CA PHE A 343 -10.06 -13.36 -4.67
C PHE A 343 -9.26 -12.07 -4.79
N SER A 344 -9.70 -10.95 -4.20
CA SER A 344 -9.01 -9.67 -4.42
C SER A 344 -8.72 -8.86 -3.15
N ARG A 345 -9.49 -9.02 -2.08
CA ARG A 345 -9.36 -8.24 -0.84
C ARG A 345 -8.00 -8.41 -0.17
N ASN A 346 -7.26 -7.32 0.03
CA ASN A 346 -6.11 -7.31 0.94
C ASN A 346 -6.56 -7.07 2.38
N LEU A 347 -5.77 -7.56 3.33
CA LEU A 347 -5.91 -7.32 4.77
C LEU A 347 -4.76 -6.41 5.22
N ILE A 348 -5.07 -5.19 5.66
CA ILE A 348 -4.08 -4.16 6.01
C ILE A 348 -4.40 -3.63 7.42
N GLN A 349 -3.74 -4.17 8.43
CA GLN A 349 -4.09 -3.91 9.83
C GLN A 349 -2.89 -3.74 10.74
N TYR A 350 -3.09 -3.06 11.87
CA TYR A 350 -2.10 -2.95 12.94
C TYR A 350 -0.75 -2.35 12.52
N ASN A 351 -0.71 -1.58 11.43
CA ASN A 351 0.49 -0.87 11.01
C ASN A 351 0.63 0.45 11.81
N LEU A 352 1.86 0.85 12.11
CA LEU A 352 2.11 1.86 13.14
C LEU A 352 1.71 3.29 12.72
N LEU A 353 1.97 3.71 11.48
CA LEU A 353 1.66 5.07 11.02
C LEU A 353 0.29 5.18 10.33
N GLY A 354 -0.23 4.10 9.76
CA GLY A 354 -1.47 4.09 9.00
C GLY A 354 -1.57 2.89 8.06
N GLY A 355 -2.73 2.71 7.42
CA GLY A 355 -2.97 1.61 6.49
C GLY A 355 -2.26 1.84 5.16
N ILE A 356 -2.76 2.81 4.38
CA ILE A 356 -2.23 3.21 3.08
C ILE A 356 -1.96 4.71 3.08
N VAL A 357 -0.80 5.12 2.58
CA VAL A 357 -0.50 6.52 2.30
C VAL A 357 -0.14 6.70 0.83
N VAL A 358 -0.60 7.79 0.22
CA VAL A 358 -0.27 8.16 -1.17
C VAL A 358 0.47 9.50 -1.17
N LEU A 359 1.78 9.46 -1.39
CA LEU A 359 2.66 10.62 -1.30
C LEU A 359 2.64 11.49 -2.57
N GLY A 360 2.63 12.80 -2.35
CA GLY A 360 2.21 13.80 -3.33
C GLY A 360 3.06 14.10 -4.57
N GLY A 361 2.35 14.35 -5.67
CA GLY A 361 2.83 14.96 -6.91
C GLY A 361 1.78 14.82 -8.02
N ARG A 362 1.66 15.79 -8.94
CA ARG A 362 0.68 15.74 -10.06
C ARG A 362 0.81 14.50 -10.98
N GLU A 363 1.93 13.80 -10.91
CA GLU A 363 2.19 12.57 -11.67
C GLU A 363 1.75 11.30 -10.92
N THR A 364 1.37 11.42 -9.65
CA THR A 364 0.80 10.30 -8.88
C THR A 364 -0.72 10.28 -9.10
N ASN A 365 -1.25 9.33 -9.87
CA ASN A 365 -2.69 9.26 -10.18
C ASN A 365 -3.11 7.82 -10.50
N ALA A 366 -4.41 7.58 -10.69
CA ALA A 366 -4.95 6.25 -10.96
C ALA A 366 -4.52 5.22 -9.89
N ILE A 367 -4.57 5.64 -8.62
CA ILE A 367 -4.34 4.78 -7.46
C ILE A 367 -5.71 4.29 -6.97
N GLN A 368 -6.10 3.14 -7.52
CA GLN A 368 -7.40 2.54 -7.30
C GLN A 368 -7.34 1.63 -6.08
N ILE A 369 -7.95 2.06 -4.99
CA ILE A 369 -8.07 1.29 -3.75
C ILE A 369 -9.52 0.81 -3.65
N GLU A 370 -9.75 -0.49 -3.55
CA GLU A 370 -11.12 -1.01 -3.50
C GLU A 370 -11.25 -2.33 -2.74
N GLN A 371 -12.33 -2.47 -1.99
CA GLN A 371 -12.78 -3.70 -1.33
C GLN A 371 -11.71 -4.39 -0.45
N ASN A 372 -10.85 -3.60 0.18
CA ASN A 372 -9.86 -4.05 1.16
C ASN A 372 -10.44 -4.03 2.58
N THR A 373 -9.86 -4.81 3.48
CA THR A 373 -10.00 -4.58 4.92
C THR A 373 -8.81 -3.71 5.36
N ILE A 374 -9.08 -2.48 5.79
CA ILE A 374 -8.07 -1.51 6.24
C ILE A 374 -8.53 -0.95 7.58
N SER A 375 -8.10 -1.57 8.68
CA SER A 375 -8.63 -1.27 10.01
C SER A 375 -7.58 -1.49 11.11
N LYS A 376 -7.84 -1.03 12.33
CA LYS A 376 -6.97 -1.23 13.50
C LYS A 376 -5.53 -0.73 13.35
N ASN A 377 -5.28 0.26 12.48
CA ASN A 377 -3.96 0.89 12.34
C ASN A 377 -3.81 2.02 13.38
N TYR A 378 -2.61 2.25 13.92
CA TYR A 378 -2.43 3.05 15.15
C TYR A 378 -2.12 4.54 14.93
N GLY A 379 -1.62 4.92 13.75
CA GLY A 379 -1.09 6.27 13.53
C GLY A 379 -2.16 7.33 13.31
N SER A 380 -1.73 8.60 13.32
CA SER A 380 -2.62 9.75 13.07
C SER A 380 -3.02 9.92 11.61
N ALA A 381 -2.34 9.23 10.68
CA ALA A 381 -2.79 9.14 9.31
C ALA A 381 -3.97 8.15 9.28
N ALA A 382 -5.06 8.55 8.64
CA ALA A 382 -6.23 7.71 8.47
C ALA A 382 -5.90 6.37 7.81
N SER A 383 -6.86 5.46 7.73
CA SER A 383 -6.66 4.19 7.02
C SER A 383 -6.22 4.38 5.57
N ILE A 384 -6.63 5.48 4.94
CA ILE A 384 -6.11 6.00 3.67
C ILE A 384 -5.82 7.48 3.87
N ASP A 385 -4.58 7.91 3.59
CA ASP A 385 -4.15 9.32 3.62
C ASP A 385 -3.58 9.71 2.25
N LEU A 386 -4.14 10.76 1.65
CA LEU A 386 -3.80 11.22 0.31
C LEU A 386 -2.79 12.36 0.28
N LEU A 387 -2.00 12.68 1.32
CA LEU A 387 -0.85 13.61 1.17
C LEU A 387 0.17 13.58 2.33
N GLU A 388 0.03 12.65 3.27
CA GLU A 388 0.71 12.64 4.58
C GLU A 388 0.41 13.90 5.42
N ASP A 389 -0.74 14.52 5.20
CA ASP A 389 -1.24 15.68 5.94
C ASP A 389 -2.49 15.36 6.79
N GLY A 390 -2.88 14.08 6.83
CA GLY A 390 -4.12 13.64 7.45
C GLY A 390 -5.27 13.64 6.46
N ILE A 391 -6.49 13.82 6.95
CA ILE A 391 -7.68 13.84 6.10
C ILE A 391 -7.75 15.15 5.30
N THR A 392 -7.82 15.03 3.98
CA THR A 392 -8.11 16.12 3.06
C THR A 392 -9.62 16.37 3.05
N LEU A 393 -10.04 17.54 3.54
CA LEU A 393 -11.45 17.93 3.54
C LEU A 393 -11.98 18.13 2.11
N ASN A 394 -13.26 17.81 1.91
CA ASN A 394 -13.96 18.16 0.68
C ASN A 394 -13.92 19.68 0.45
N ASP A 395 -13.49 20.11 -0.74
CA ASP A 395 -13.55 21.52 -1.16
C ASP A 395 -14.29 21.72 -2.50
N ALA A 396 -14.77 22.95 -2.74
CA ALA A 396 -15.59 23.30 -3.89
C ALA A 396 -14.77 23.60 -5.18
N GLY A 397 -13.46 23.34 -5.16
CA GLY A 397 -12.48 23.89 -6.10
C GLY A 397 -11.85 22.90 -7.08
N ASP A 398 -12.44 21.72 -7.29
CA ASP A 398 -11.98 20.43 -7.88
C ASP A 398 -11.09 20.37 -9.15
N GLY A 399 -10.24 21.36 -9.37
CA GLY A 399 -9.00 21.20 -10.12
C GLY A 399 -7.90 20.52 -9.28
N ASP A 400 -8.28 19.61 -8.38
CA ASP A 400 -7.47 19.15 -7.27
C ASP A 400 -6.10 18.64 -7.72
N GLU A 401 -5.08 19.41 -7.35
CA GLU A 401 -3.70 19.20 -7.71
C GLU A 401 -3.01 18.41 -6.59
N GLY A 402 -2.91 17.10 -6.75
CA GLY A 402 -2.24 16.27 -5.75
C GLY A 402 -2.13 14.82 -6.20
N PRO A 403 -1.58 13.94 -5.35
CA PRO A 403 -1.62 12.51 -5.63
C PRO A 403 -3.08 12.02 -5.66
N ASN A 404 -3.37 11.09 -6.56
CA ASN A 404 -4.70 10.55 -6.78
C ASN A 404 -5.79 11.60 -7.07
N HIS A 405 -5.38 12.76 -7.58
CA HIS A 405 -6.24 13.94 -7.78
C HIS A 405 -7.05 14.33 -6.52
N LEU A 406 -6.56 13.98 -5.32
CA LEU A 406 -7.20 14.25 -4.02
C LEU A 406 -8.73 14.11 -4.06
N LEU A 407 -9.21 13.00 -4.65
CA LEU A 407 -10.63 12.82 -4.89
C LEU A 407 -11.41 13.00 -3.58
N ASN A 408 -12.35 13.94 -3.55
CA ASN A 408 -13.25 14.16 -2.42
C ASN A 408 -14.06 12.88 -2.11
N PHE A 409 -14.34 12.65 -0.82
CA PHE A 409 -15.27 11.61 -0.38
C PHE A 409 -16.73 12.08 -0.53
N VAL A 410 -17.67 11.22 -0.13
CA VAL A 410 -19.12 11.48 -0.27
C VAL A 410 -19.56 12.79 0.39
N ASP A 411 -20.46 13.57 -0.25
CA ASP A 411 -20.92 14.87 0.27
C ASP A 411 -21.91 14.72 1.43
N TYR A 412 -22.88 13.81 1.27
CA TYR A 412 -23.98 13.66 2.21
C TYR A 412 -24.47 12.21 2.20
N VAL A 413 -24.73 11.68 3.40
CA VAL A 413 -25.29 10.35 3.58
C VAL A 413 -26.42 10.43 4.59
N ARG A 414 -27.51 9.72 4.30
CA ARG A 414 -28.67 9.63 5.17
C ARG A 414 -29.09 8.18 5.35
N VAL A 415 -29.42 7.86 6.58
CA VAL A 415 -29.91 6.55 7.00
C VAL A 415 -31.42 6.64 7.15
N VAL A 416 -32.16 5.76 6.47
CA VAL A 416 -33.63 5.81 6.45
C VAL A 416 -34.19 4.50 6.97
N PRO A 417 -35.07 4.51 8.00
CA PRO A 417 -35.67 3.28 8.49
C PRO A 417 -36.58 2.63 7.43
N LEU A 418 -36.37 1.33 7.20
CA LEU A 418 -37.29 0.45 6.52
C LEU A 418 -38.48 0.13 7.43
N ILE A 419 -39.67 0.00 6.84
CA ILE A 419 -40.88 -0.47 7.52
C ILE A 419 -40.54 -1.74 8.35
N PRO A 420 -40.95 -1.83 9.63
CA PRO A 420 -40.50 -2.89 10.52
C PRO A 420 -40.73 -4.26 9.90
N ALA A 421 -39.65 -5.02 9.82
CA ALA A 421 -39.72 -6.33 9.26
C ALA A 421 -40.52 -7.28 10.16
N PRO A 422 -41.08 -8.37 9.59
CA PRO A 422 -41.93 -9.29 10.34
C PRO A 422 -41.26 -9.94 11.57
N ASP A 423 -39.93 -9.88 11.67
CA ASP A 423 -39.11 -10.39 12.77
C ASP A 423 -38.90 -9.39 13.92
N GLY A 424 -39.32 -8.13 13.75
CA GLY A 424 -39.26 -7.10 14.80
C GLY A 424 -37.87 -6.48 14.99
N GLN A 425 -36.97 -6.63 14.02
CA GLN A 425 -35.71 -5.86 13.98
C GLN A 425 -35.90 -4.61 13.12
N ASP A 426 -35.35 -3.49 13.59
CA ASP A 426 -35.24 -2.25 12.82
C ASP A 426 -34.24 -2.49 11.68
N ARG A 427 -34.59 -2.03 10.48
CA ARG A 427 -33.78 -2.18 9.27
C ARG A 427 -33.64 -0.81 8.65
N TYR A 428 -32.55 -0.55 7.94
CA TYR A 428 -32.27 0.77 7.38
C TYR A 428 -31.79 0.69 5.93
N TRP A 429 -32.22 1.64 5.11
CA TRP A 429 -31.64 1.98 3.81
C TRP A 429 -30.62 3.09 3.98
N VAL A 430 -29.54 3.02 3.21
CA VAL A 430 -28.58 4.13 3.12
C VAL A 430 -28.73 4.76 1.75
N TRP A 431 -29.00 6.05 1.71
CA TRP A 431 -28.98 6.84 0.48
C TRP A 431 -28.15 8.09 0.72
N GLY A 432 -27.59 8.63 -0.35
CA GLY A 432 -26.79 9.84 -0.22
C GLY A 432 -26.55 10.53 -1.54
N LEU A 433 -25.85 11.65 -1.44
CA LEU A 433 -25.41 12.46 -2.56
C LEU A 433 -23.89 12.47 -2.62
N SER A 434 -23.38 12.32 -3.83
CA SER A 434 -21.97 12.57 -4.11
C SER A 434 -21.87 13.22 -5.49
N ARG A 435 -21.27 14.40 -5.51
CA ARG A 435 -20.88 15.12 -6.72
C ARG A 435 -19.53 14.61 -7.25
N HIS A 436 -18.87 13.75 -6.48
CA HIS A 436 -17.53 13.27 -6.69
C HIS A 436 -17.54 11.79 -7.12
N GLY A 437 -16.57 11.43 -7.95
CA GLY A 437 -16.43 10.08 -8.48
C GLY A 437 -17.65 9.55 -9.24
N HIS A 438 -17.66 8.23 -9.38
CA HIS A 438 -18.61 7.46 -10.16
C HIS A 438 -19.06 6.18 -9.46
N PHE A 439 -18.23 5.66 -8.55
CA PHE A 439 -18.51 4.46 -7.77
C PHE A 439 -18.28 4.75 -6.28
N LEU A 440 -19.03 4.05 -5.45
CA LEU A 440 -18.94 4.14 -4.00
C LEU A 440 -18.88 2.72 -3.41
N ASP A 441 -17.95 2.51 -2.49
CA ASP A 441 -17.87 1.30 -1.67
C ASP A 441 -18.27 1.65 -0.23
N ALA A 442 -19.06 0.79 0.40
CA ALA A 442 -19.48 0.93 1.80
C ALA A 442 -18.83 -0.15 2.66
N TYR A 443 -18.36 0.24 3.86
CA TYR A 443 -17.69 -0.65 4.81
C TYR A 443 -18.29 -0.49 6.20
N THR A 444 -18.32 -1.58 6.97
CA THR A 444 -18.58 -1.49 8.42
C THR A 444 -17.33 -1.00 9.14
N VAL A 445 -17.56 -0.34 10.27
CA VAL A 445 -16.52 0.11 11.20
C VAL A 445 -16.69 -0.63 12.52
N ASP A 446 -15.62 -1.27 13.02
CA ASP A 446 -15.58 -1.80 14.38
C ASP A 446 -15.62 -0.61 15.37
N PRO A 447 -16.52 -0.60 16.39
CA PRO A 447 -16.57 0.46 17.40
C PRO A 447 -15.22 0.75 18.08
N GLU A 448 -14.32 -0.23 18.16
CA GLU A 448 -12.97 -0.02 18.71
C GLU A 448 -12.07 0.85 17.80
N ASP A 449 -12.37 0.92 16.51
CA ASP A 449 -11.69 1.76 15.54
C ASP A 449 -12.31 3.15 15.43
N ALA A 450 -13.63 3.26 15.67
CA ALA A 450 -14.35 4.52 15.71
C ALA A 450 -13.79 5.50 16.75
N ASP A 451 -13.32 4.98 17.90
CA ASP A 451 -12.69 5.79 18.95
C ASP A 451 -11.24 6.20 18.61
N ARG A 452 -10.62 5.58 17.59
CA ARG A 452 -9.21 5.81 17.19
C ARG A 452 -9.10 6.77 16.01
N LEU A 453 -10.04 6.71 15.06
CA LEU A 453 -10.06 7.50 13.84
C LEU A 453 -11.50 7.91 13.51
N ASP A 454 -11.77 9.23 13.53
CA ASP A 454 -13.07 9.81 13.13
C ASP A 454 -13.38 9.56 11.63
N HIS A 455 -12.33 9.27 10.85
CA HIS A 455 -12.36 8.94 9.43
C HIS A 455 -11.76 7.55 9.16
N GLY A 456 -12.61 6.53 9.20
CA GLY A 456 -12.44 5.29 8.44
C GLY A 456 -11.53 4.22 9.04
N GLY A 457 -12.12 3.33 9.84
CA GLY A 457 -11.74 1.91 9.82
C GLY A 457 -12.63 1.19 8.80
N ALA A 458 -12.06 0.50 7.83
CA ALA A 458 -12.79 -0.32 6.88
C ALA A 458 -12.63 -1.80 7.24
N ASP A 459 -13.49 -2.33 8.09
CA ASP A 459 -13.40 -3.71 8.58
C ASP A 459 -13.96 -4.71 7.58
N GLU A 460 -15.23 -4.57 7.22
CA GLU A 460 -15.91 -5.45 6.28
C GLU A 460 -16.58 -4.67 5.16
N PHE A 461 -16.23 -4.97 3.91
CA PHE A 461 -16.96 -4.46 2.76
C PHE A 461 -18.38 -4.99 2.77
N VAL A 462 -19.34 -4.08 2.69
CA VAL A 462 -20.78 -4.35 2.68
C VAL A 462 -21.28 -4.50 1.25
N ASP A 463 -21.17 -3.43 0.47
CA ASP A 463 -21.74 -3.34 -0.87
C ASP A 463 -21.09 -2.18 -1.65
N ALA A 464 -21.35 -2.13 -2.95
CA ALA A 464 -20.91 -1.06 -3.82
C ALA A 464 -22.08 -0.49 -4.64
N ALA A 465 -22.08 0.82 -4.86
CA ALA A 465 -23.08 1.52 -5.66
C ALA A 465 -22.43 2.32 -6.79
N GLU A 466 -23.16 2.43 -7.91
CA GLU A 466 -22.87 3.44 -8.93
C GLU A 466 -23.54 4.77 -8.53
N ILE A 467 -22.79 5.86 -8.65
CA ILE A 467 -23.30 7.20 -8.40
C ILE A 467 -23.96 7.70 -9.69
N VAL A 468 -25.29 7.80 -9.68
CA VAL A 468 -26.10 8.12 -10.86
C VAL A 468 -26.88 9.41 -10.61
N HIS A 469 -26.66 10.42 -11.45
CA HIS A 469 -27.21 11.77 -11.25
C HIS A 469 -26.89 12.34 -9.85
N GLN A 470 -25.65 12.15 -9.40
CA GLN A 470 -25.14 12.59 -8.09
C GLN A 470 -25.79 11.91 -6.88
N ALA A 471 -26.61 10.88 -7.09
CA ALA A 471 -27.24 10.14 -6.02
C ALA A 471 -26.79 8.68 -6.04
N PHE A 472 -26.70 8.07 -4.86
CA PHE A 472 -26.46 6.65 -4.69
C PHE A 472 -27.42 6.07 -3.64
N HIS A 473 -27.59 4.76 -3.69
CA HIS A 473 -28.29 4.00 -2.66
C HIS A 473 -27.53 2.69 -2.44
N ILE A 474 -27.45 2.27 -1.18
CA ILE A 474 -26.97 0.96 -0.79
C ILE A 474 -28.18 0.18 -0.29
N ASP A 475 -28.43 -0.98 -0.88
CA ASP A 475 -29.47 -1.92 -0.44
C ASP A 475 -28.76 -3.08 0.26
N PRO A 476 -28.44 -2.93 1.55
CA PRO A 476 -27.71 -3.97 2.25
C PRO A 476 -28.64 -5.18 2.34
N ASN A 477 -28.34 -6.22 1.56
CA ASN A 477 -29.10 -7.47 1.57
C ASN A 477 -29.03 -8.18 2.95
N ASP A 478 -28.14 -7.73 3.84
CA ASP A 478 -27.98 -8.12 5.24
C ASP A 478 -28.04 -6.89 6.18
N TYR A 479 -28.37 -7.15 7.44
CA TYR A 479 -29.02 -6.25 8.40
C TYR A 479 -28.04 -5.27 9.08
N PHE A 480 -28.29 -3.96 8.97
CA PHE A 480 -27.76 -3.00 9.95
C PHE A 480 -28.74 -2.82 11.10
N THR A 481 -28.18 -2.77 12.30
CA THR A 481 -28.89 -2.50 13.55
C THR A 481 -28.47 -1.16 14.12
N THR A 482 -29.30 -0.60 15.00
CA THR A 482 -28.98 0.66 15.67
C THR A 482 -27.65 0.54 16.42
N GLY A 483 -26.72 1.46 16.14
CA GLY A 483 -25.38 1.52 16.71
C GLY A 483 -24.27 0.97 15.81
N ASP A 484 -24.60 0.29 14.71
CA ASP A 484 -23.60 -0.08 13.70
C ASP A 484 -23.06 1.19 13.03
N GLN A 485 -21.79 1.21 12.63
CA GLN A 485 -21.18 2.35 11.94
C GLN A 485 -20.71 1.97 10.55
N LEU A 486 -20.84 2.92 9.62
CA LEU A 486 -20.43 2.79 8.22
C LEU A 486 -19.44 3.87 7.83
N THR A 487 -18.51 3.53 6.95
CA THR A 487 -17.66 4.48 6.24
C THR A 487 -17.70 4.21 4.74
N PHE A 488 -17.45 5.25 3.96
CA PHE A 488 -17.60 5.23 2.51
C PHE A 488 -16.32 5.65 1.80
N LEU A 489 -16.09 5.03 0.65
CA LEU A 489 -14.96 5.29 -0.23
C LEU A 489 -15.50 5.58 -1.63
N VAL A 490 -15.06 6.67 -2.25
CA VAL A 490 -15.47 7.07 -3.61
C VAL A 490 -14.35 6.79 -4.60
N ARG A 491 -14.73 6.40 -5.82
CA ARG A 491 -13.80 6.14 -6.94
C ARG A 491 -14.30 6.78 -8.22
N ASP A 492 -13.40 7.32 -9.04
CA ASP A 492 -13.72 7.85 -10.36
C ASP A 492 -13.49 6.82 -11.50
N ASN A 493 -13.70 7.24 -12.75
CA ASN A 493 -13.49 6.39 -13.93
C ASN A 493 -12.02 6.28 -14.35
N ASP A 494 -11.18 7.17 -13.85
CA ASP A 494 -9.74 7.23 -14.15
C ASP A 494 -8.94 6.38 -13.16
N GLY A 495 -9.61 5.74 -12.19
CA GLY A 495 -9.01 4.86 -11.20
C GLY A 495 -8.48 5.62 -9.98
N ASN A 496 -8.90 6.87 -9.76
CA ASN A 496 -8.61 7.57 -8.51
C ASN A 496 -9.60 7.19 -7.43
N THR A 497 -9.17 7.35 -6.18
CA THR A 497 -9.87 6.94 -4.96
C THR A 497 -9.77 8.05 -3.92
N SER A 498 -10.87 8.31 -3.22
CA SER A 498 -10.90 9.23 -2.09
C SER A 498 -10.26 8.63 -0.83
N GLU A 499 -10.08 9.45 0.18
CA GLU A 499 -9.99 8.95 1.55
C GLU A 499 -11.34 8.39 2.01
N PHE A 500 -11.38 7.78 3.20
CA PHE A 500 -12.63 7.37 3.81
C PHE A 500 -13.42 8.58 4.32
N SER A 501 -14.75 8.54 4.15
CA SER A 501 -15.65 9.49 4.80
C SER A 501 -15.58 9.38 6.32
N SER A 502 -16.13 10.37 7.01
CA SER A 502 -16.46 10.24 8.42
C SER A 502 -17.35 9.01 8.65
N ASN A 503 -17.23 8.43 9.84
CA ASN A 503 -18.04 7.28 10.23
C ASN A 503 -19.49 7.75 10.49
N ILE A 504 -20.45 7.06 9.89
CA ILE A 504 -21.88 7.36 10.06
C ILE A 504 -22.50 6.23 10.88
N GLU A 505 -23.11 6.61 11.99
CA GLU A 505 -23.83 5.66 12.83
C GLU A 505 -25.25 5.41 12.29
N ILE A 506 -25.65 4.14 12.30
CA ILE A 506 -26.98 3.69 11.94
C ILE A 506 -27.90 3.85 13.15
N GLY A 507 -29.01 4.56 13.00
CA GLY A 507 -30.00 4.69 14.05
C GLY A 507 -31.29 5.38 13.59
N PRO A 508 -32.27 5.51 14.50
CA PRO A 508 -33.44 6.33 14.25
C PRO A 508 -33.04 7.81 14.17
N ASP A 509 -33.63 8.47 13.18
CA ASP A 509 -33.54 9.89 12.84
C ASP A 509 -34.97 10.28 12.40
N GLU A 510 -35.73 10.93 13.29
CA GLU A 510 -37.18 11.07 13.16
C GLU A 510 -37.60 12.25 12.26
N ASP A 511 -36.83 13.34 12.25
CA ASP A 511 -37.02 14.46 11.32
C ASP A 511 -36.18 14.34 10.03
N GLY A 512 -35.17 13.48 10.05
CA GLY A 512 -34.34 13.16 8.91
C GLY A 512 -33.22 14.17 8.64
N ASP A 513 -32.85 15.04 9.56
CA ASP A 513 -31.79 16.00 9.25
C ASP A 513 -30.40 15.35 9.11
N GLY A 514 -30.18 14.19 9.72
CA GLY A 514 -28.93 13.44 9.73
C GLY A 514 -28.31 13.27 11.12
N ILE A 515 -28.82 13.94 12.15
CA ILE A 515 -28.47 13.73 13.55
C ILE A 515 -29.38 12.63 14.10
N LEU A 516 -28.81 11.66 14.83
CA LEU A 516 -29.63 10.59 15.41
C LEU A 516 -30.40 11.08 16.65
N ASN A 517 -31.62 10.58 16.87
CA ASN A 517 -32.48 10.90 18.04
C ASN A 517 -31.78 10.82 19.40
N ARG A 518 -30.71 10.02 19.52
CA ARG A 518 -29.93 9.86 20.76
C ARG A 518 -28.94 11.01 21.03
N PHE A 519 -28.66 11.82 20.01
CA PHE A 519 -27.83 13.02 20.07
C PHE A 519 -28.70 14.29 20.19
N GLU A 520 -29.96 14.21 19.74
CA GLU A 520 -30.99 15.24 19.84
C GLU A 520 -31.68 15.29 21.22
N ASP A 521 -30.93 15.17 22.32
CA ASP A 521 -31.53 15.22 23.68
C ASP A 521 -32.03 16.63 24.06
N ASN A 522 -31.55 17.68 23.36
CA ASN A 522 -31.94 19.10 23.55
C ASN A 522 -32.44 19.80 22.27
N HIS A 523 -32.22 19.20 21.11
CA HIS A 523 -32.67 19.65 19.79
C HIS A 523 -33.99 18.92 19.50
N ASP A 524 -35.01 19.61 19.00
CA ASP A 524 -36.35 19.04 18.88
C ASP A 524 -36.34 17.89 17.86
N GLN A 525 -36.43 16.63 18.31
CA GLN A 525 -36.40 15.39 17.50
C GLN A 525 -37.42 15.32 16.33
N GLU A 526 -38.30 16.31 16.20
CA GLU A 526 -39.28 16.41 15.11
C GLU A 526 -39.01 17.62 14.19
N ASN A 527 -37.90 18.35 14.38
CA ASN A 527 -37.58 19.61 13.70
C ASN A 527 -36.06 19.83 13.51
N GLY A 528 -35.57 19.44 12.34
CA GLY A 528 -34.15 19.54 11.96
C GLY A 528 -33.67 20.93 11.50
N ASP A 529 -34.15 21.96 12.18
CA ASP A 529 -33.72 23.37 12.16
C ASP A 529 -34.15 23.93 13.53
N ALA A 530 -33.44 23.52 14.58
CA ALA A 530 -33.90 23.59 15.96
C ALA A 530 -34.01 25.04 16.48
N ASP A 531 -33.22 25.97 15.95
CA ASP A 531 -33.32 27.39 16.26
C ASP A 531 -34.12 28.23 15.25
N GLY A 532 -34.41 27.67 14.07
CA GLY A 532 -35.28 28.27 13.06
C GLY A 532 -34.61 29.39 12.25
N ASP A 533 -33.28 29.41 12.16
CA ASP A 533 -32.53 30.40 11.39
C ASP A 533 -32.50 30.11 9.87
N GLY A 534 -32.79 28.86 9.50
CA GLY A 534 -32.86 28.38 8.12
C GLY A 534 -31.69 27.49 7.68
N LEU A 535 -30.69 27.27 8.54
CA LEU A 535 -29.71 26.20 8.41
C LEU A 535 -30.25 24.92 9.05
N PRO A 536 -30.09 23.74 8.42
CA PRO A 536 -30.41 22.47 9.08
C PRO A 536 -29.39 22.13 10.17
N ASP A 537 -29.82 21.52 11.28
CA ASP A 537 -28.93 21.16 12.41
C ASP A 537 -27.70 20.36 11.96
N SER A 538 -27.87 19.45 10.98
CA SER A 538 -26.77 18.64 10.44
C SER A 538 -25.73 19.37 9.60
N VAL A 539 -26.05 20.60 9.15
CA VAL A 539 -25.07 21.50 8.51
C VAL A 539 -24.24 22.22 9.56
N GLU A 540 -24.87 22.54 10.69
CA GLU A 540 -24.27 23.28 11.79
C GLU A 540 -23.40 22.38 12.67
N ASP A 541 -23.95 21.23 13.09
CA ASP A 541 -23.24 20.13 13.74
C ASP A 541 -22.58 19.22 12.68
N ARG A 542 -21.50 19.72 12.09
CA ARG A 542 -20.80 19.05 10.98
C ARG A 542 -20.33 17.64 11.30
N ASN A 543 -20.07 17.33 12.57
CA ASN A 543 -19.63 16.02 13.02
C ASN A 543 -20.78 15.13 13.54
N LEU A 544 -22.02 15.66 13.57
CA LEU A 544 -23.26 14.96 13.91
C LEU A 544 -23.27 14.34 15.32
N ASN A 545 -22.56 14.95 16.28
CA ASN A 545 -22.45 14.42 17.65
C ASN A 545 -23.48 15.00 18.64
N GLY A 546 -24.34 15.90 18.18
CA GLY A 546 -25.36 16.64 18.94
C GLY A 546 -24.78 17.71 19.84
N ARG A 547 -23.62 18.30 19.51
CA ARG A 547 -23.00 19.37 20.30
C ARG A 547 -22.45 20.44 19.39
N CYS A 548 -22.52 21.68 19.87
CA CYS A 548 -21.79 22.78 19.27
C CYS A 548 -20.30 22.70 19.66
N ASP A 549 -19.45 22.20 18.77
CA ASP A 549 -18.00 22.13 18.96
C ASP A 549 -17.27 23.36 18.42
N ALA A 550 -15.98 23.49 18.76
CA ALA A 550 -15.17 24.61 18.31
C ALA A 550 -14.91 24.52 16.80
N GLY A 551 -15.43 25.47 16.03
CA GLY A 551 -15.33 25.48 14.56
C GLY A 551 -16.64 25.19 13.84
N GLU A 552 -17.71 24.93 14.58
CA GLU A 552 -19.07 24.67 14.12
C GLU A 552 -20.01 25.80 14.58
N THR A 553 -21.07 26.03 13.81
CA THR A 553 -22.22 26.82 14.28
C THR A 553 -23.09 25.96 15.18
N CYS A 554 -23.88 26.58 16.04
CA CYS A 554 -24.65 25.88 17.05
C CYS A 554 -26.11 25.71 16.60
N ALA A 555 -26.53 24.47 16.32
CA ALA A 555 -27.90 24.14 15.90
C ALA A 555 -29.04 24.62 16.83
N ASP A 556 -28.75 24.96 18.10
CA ASP A 556 -29.74 25.51 19.04
C ASP A 556 -29.63 27.04 19.23
N ASN A 557 -28.82 27.72 18.43
CA ASN A 557 -28.53 29.14 18.57
C ASN A 557 -28.23 29.82 17.23
N ALA A 558 -29.28 30.42 16.67
CA ALA A 558 -29.32 31.08 15.37
C ALA A 558 -28.25 32.15 15.09
N ASP A 559 -27.49 32.57 16.09
CA ASP A 559 -26.45 33.61 16.05
C ASP A 559 -25.33 33.13 16.98
N THR A 560 -24.41 32.32 16.43
CA THR A 560 -23.47 31.52 17.23
C THR A 560 -22.51 32.41 18.04
N ASP A 561 -21.99 33.47 17.43
CA ASP A 561 -21.05 34.38 18.07
C ASP A 561 -21.69 35.61 18.76
N ARG A 562 -22.99 35.81 18.56
CA ARG A 562 -23.85 36.79 19.25
C ARG A 562 -23.60 38.23 18.86
N ASP A 563 -23.37 38.45 17.59
CA ASP A 563 -23.07 39.76 17.04
C ASP A 563 -24.32 40.51 16.52
N GLY A 564 -25.40 39.76 16.26
CA GLY A 564 -26.70 40.24 15.79
C GLY A 564 -27.10 39.80 14.38
N LEU A 565 -26.21 39.15 13.61
CA LEU A 565 -26.53 38.41 12.39
C LEU A 565 -26.81 36.95 12.73
N SER A 566 -27.60 36.27 11.87
CA SER A 566 -27.80 34.84 12.04
C SER A 566 -26.78 34.05 11.24
N ASP A 567 -26.44 32.84 11.68
CA ASP A 567 -25.46 31.98 11.01
C ASP A 567 -25.84 31.73 9.54
N PHE A 568 -27.15 31.58 9.26
CA PHE A 568 -27.71 31.56 7.90
C PHE A 568 -27.36 32.80 7.07
N VAL A 569 -27.48 34.00 7.64
CA VAL A 569 -27.21 35.25 6.94
C VAL A 569 -25.71 35.40 6.67
N GLU A 570 -24.89 35.09 7.66
CA GLU A 570 -23.43 35.22 7.59
C GLU A 570 -22.81 34.29 6.56
N THR A 571 -23.32 33.07 6.47
CA THR A 571 -22.89 32.04 5.50
C THR A 571 -23.68 32.07 4.19
N HIS A 572 -24.53 33.09 3.97
CA HIS A 572 -25.41 33.17 2.81
C HIS A 572 -26.27 31.91 2.55
N GLY A 573 -26.56 31.17 3.63
CA GLY A 573 -27.47 30.03 3.67
C GLY A 573 -26.86 28.70 3.27
N ASP A 574 -25.53 28.59 3.15
CA ASP A 574 -24.86 27.31 2.89
C ASP A 574 -24.15 26.70 4.12
N GLY A 575 -24.05 27.45 5.22
CA GLY A 575 -23.40 27.00 6.46
C GLY A 575 -21.87 26.94 6.40
N PHE A 576 -21.24 27.43 5.32
CA PHE A 576 -19.78 27.44 5.17
C PHE A 576 -19.23 28.87 5.14
N TYR A 577 -18.26 29.16 6.03
CA TYR A 577 -17.57 30.45 6.02
C TYR A 577 -16.57 30.58 4.86
N ASN A 578 -16.91 31.35 3.83
CA ASN A 578 -16.07 31.72 2.71
C ASN A 578 -15.37 33.07 2.96
N ARG A 579 -14.13 33.01 3.46
CA ARG A 579 -13.34 34.19 3.80
C ARG A 579 -13.29 35.23 2.66
N GLY A 580 -13.73 36.45 2.98
CA GLY A 580 -13.72 37.60 2.07
C GLY A 580 -14.95 37.69 1.17
N PHE A 581 -15.91 36.79 1.37
CA PHE A 581 -17.25 36.85 0.81
C PHE A 581 -18.30 36.88 1.93
N ASP A 582 -18.11 36.04 2.95
CA ASP A 582 -18.95 35.90 4.14
C ASP A 582 -18.40 36.66 5.35
N THR A 583 -19.27 36.97 6.32
CA THR A 583 -18.87 37.23 7.71
C THR A 583 -18.66 35.90 8.42
N ASN A 584 -17.83 35.90 9.47
CA ASN A 584 -17.45 34.67 10.16
C ASN A 584 -18.41 34.41 11.33
N PRO A 585 -19.29 33.41 11.25
CA PRO A 585 -20.33 33.16 12.27
C PRO A 585 -19.79 32.73 13.65
N LEU A 586 -18.47 32.53 13.75
CA LEU A 586 -17.77 32.16 14.98
C LEU A 586 -16.93 33.31 15.53
N ASN A 587 -17.01 34.49 14.92
CA ASN A 587 -16.23 35.66 15.28
C ASN A 587 -16.99 36.96 14.97
N ALA A 588 -17.56 37.50 16.05
CA ALA A 588 -18.46 38.65 16.07
C ALA A 588 -17.89 40.00 15.60
N ASP A 589 -16.76 40.04 14.90
CA ASP A 589 -16.05 41.21 14.34
C ASP A 589 -15.05 40.66 13.31
N THR A 590 -15.54 40.42 12.08
CA THR A 590 -14.84 39.63 11.05
C THR A 590 -13.56 40.29 10.58
N ASP A 591 -13.55 41.62 10.46
CA ASP A 591 -12.38 42.36 9.99
C ASP A 591 -11.48 42.91 11.12
N GLY A 592 -11.96 42.86 12.37
CA GLY A 592 -11.21 43.19 13.58
C GLY A 592 -11.06 44.68 13.82
N ASP A 593 -11.97 45.52 13.30
CA ASP A 593 -11.95 46.95 13.49
C ASP A 593 -12.53 47.39 14.87
N GLY A 594 -13.29 46.51 15.52
CA GLY A 594 -13.94 46.69 16.82
C GLY A 594 -15.44 47.00 16.77
N LEU A 595 -16.08 47.04 15.59
CA LEU A 595 -17.52 47.01 15.39
C LEU A 595 -17.95 45.56 15.11
N PRO A 596 -19.01 45.06 15.75
CA PRO A 596 -19.56 43.76 15.38
C PRO A 596 -20.24 43.77 14.02
N ASP A 597 -20.14 42.69 13.25
CA ASP A 597 -20.63 42.60 11.86
C ASP A 597 -22.13 42.94 11.80
N GLY A 598 -22.94 42.45 12.75
CA GLY A 598 -24.36 42.79 12.86
C GLY A 598 -24.69 44.25 13.17
N ARG A 599 -23.71 45.07 13.60
CA ARG A 599 -23.90 46.53 13.65
C ARG A 599 -23.57 47.21 12.34
N GLU A 600 -22.65 46.63 11.60
CA GLU A 600 -22.19 47.16 10.33
C GLU A 600 -23.24 46.88 9.24
N ASP A 601 -23.82 45.68 9.22
CA ASP A 601 -25.04 45.35 8.48
C ASP A 601 -26.30 45.75 9.28
N ALA A 602 -26.57 47.04 9.37
CA ALA A 602 -27.67 47.60 10.16
C ALA A 602 -29.08 47.08 9.78
N ASN A 603 -29.23 46.43 8.62
CA ASN A 603 -30.50 45.89 8.16
C ASN A 603 -30.60 44.35 8.27
N HIS A 604 -29.48 43.70 8.61
CA HIS A 604 -29.31 42.26 8.85
C HIS A 604 -29.74 41.40 7.64
N ASN A 605 -29.30 41.77 6.43
CA ASN A 605 -29.59 41.01 5.21
C ASN A 605 -28.36 40.33 4.59
N GLY A 606 -27.18 40.45 5.21
CA GLY A 606 -25.91 39.88 4.77
C GLY A 606 -25.28 40.64 3.60
N ILE A 607 -25.88 41.75 3.16
CA ILE A 607 -25.44 42.51 2.00
C ILE A 607 -24.98 43.88 2.47
N TRP A 608 -23.69 44.16 2.31
CA TRP A 608 -23.18 45.51 2.54
C TRP A 608 -23.78 46.53 1.56
N GLU A 609 -24.57 47.47 2.07
CA GLU A 609 -25.22 48.53 1.31
C GLU A 609 -24.83 49.92 1.81
N ALA A 610 -23.66 50.42 1.39
CA ALA A 610 -23.19 51.77 1.75
C ALA A 610 -24.22 52.90 1.50
N THR A 611 -25.16 52.74 0.55
CA THR A 611 -26.22 53.73 0.30
C THR A 611 -27.28 53.82 1.40
N LEU A 612 -27.38 52.80 2.25
CA LEU A 612 -28.25 52.76 3.42
C LEU A 612 -27.53 53.21 4.70
N GLY A 613 -26.24 53.53 4.60
CA GLY A 613 -25.43 54.01 5.73
C GLY A 613 -24.78 52.90 6.54
N GLU A 614 -24.62 51.72 5.95
CA GLU A 614 -23.91 50.58 6.51
C GLU A 614 -22.40 50.68 6.28
N THR A 615 -21.64 50.14 7.22
CA THR A 615 -20.20 49.88 7.06
C THR A 615 -20.01 48.44 6.59
N SER A 616 -18.85 48.12 6.06
CA SER A 616 -18.51 46.84 5.46
C SER A 616 -17.87 45.96 6.52
N PRO A 617 -18.52 44.86 6.94
CA PRO A 617 -17.96 43.91 7.92
C PRO A 617 -16.64 43.22 7.51
N LEU A 618 -16.26 43.36 6.23
CA LEU A 618 -15.07 42.74 5.64
C LEU A 618 -13.92 43.74 5.42
N SER A 619 -14.04 44.97 5.93
CA SER A 619 -13.11 46.05 5.65
C SER A 619 -13.05 47.08 6.78
N ILE A 620 -11.98 46.97 7.59
CA ILE A 620 -11.63 47.87 8.72
C ILE A 620 -11.92 49.36 8.50
N ASP A 621 -11.76 49.82 7.26
CA ASP A 621 -12.01 51.19 6.82
C ASP A 621 -12.85 51.12 5.53
N SER A 622 -14.18 51.19 5.71
CA SER A 622 -15.18 50.98 4.66
C SER A 622 -15.06 51.96 3.49
N ASP A 623 -14.79 53.23 3.80
CA ASP A 623 -14.71 54.28 2.78
C ASP A 623 -13.27 54.56 2.31
N ARG A 624 -12.28 54.04 3.04
CA ARG A 624 -10.82 54.06 2.77
C ARG A 624 -10.14 55.38 3.06
N ASP A 625 -10.71 56.25 3.89
CA ASP A 625 -10.16 57.56 4.18
C ASP A 625 -8.96 57.55 5.15
N GLY A 626 -8.68 56.40 5.78
CA GLY A 626 -7.60 56.17 6.73
C GLY A 626 -8.03 56.10 8.19
N ARG A 627 -9.32 56.10 8.51
CA ARG A 627 -9.90 55.87 9.83
C ARG A 627 -10.67 54.55 9.84
N SER A 628 -10.62 53.80 10.95
CA SER A 628 -11.49 52.64 11.08
C SER A 628 -12.93 53.05 11.38
N ASP A 629 -13.88 52.22 10.98
CA ASP A 629 -15.31 52.48 11.11
C ASP A 629 -15.72 52.71 12.57
N THR A 630 -15.15 51.95 13.52
CA THR A 630 -15.29 52.20 14.98
C THR A 630 -14.96 53.61 15.45
N HIS A 631 -14.03 54.28 14.76
CA HIS A 631 -13.47 55.57 15.15
C HIS A 631 -13.80 56.68 14.16
N ASP A 632 -14.70 56.39 13.21
CA ASP A 632 -15.16 57.33 12.20
C ASP A 632 -16.60 57.77 12.47
N SER A 633 -16.81 59.09 12.42
CA SER A 633 -18.13 59.72 12.55
C SER A 633 -18.80 59.96 11.19
N CYS A 634 -18.08 59.72 10.08
CA CYS A 634 -18.54 59.81 8.70
C CYS A 634 -18.10 58.59 7.87
N SER A 635 -18.31 57.36 8.37
CA SER A 635 -17.84 56.06 7.83
C SER A 635 -18.28 55.68 6.39
N PHE A 636 -18.86 56.62 5.63
CA PHE A 636 -19.35 56.44 4.27
C PHE A 636 -18.88 57.57 3.32
N ILE A 637 -17.97 58.46 3.75
CA ILE A 637 -17.50 59.60 2.95
C ILE A 637 -15.97 59.60 2.90
N PHE A 638 -15.41 59.05 1.81
CA PHE A 638 -13.97 59.09 1.55
C PHE A 638 -13.41 60.54 1.60
N ASN A 639 -12.70 60.88 2.68
CA ASN A 639 -12.09 62.19 2.90
C ASN A 639 -10.70 62.09 3.55
N PRO A 640 -9.65 61.79 2.76
CA PRO A 640 -8.31 61.64 3.30
C PRO A 640 -7.80 62.95 3.94
N GLY A 641 -7.91 63.05 5.28
CA GLY A 641 -7.35 64.14 6.09
C GLY A 641 -8.30 64.92 7.03
N GLN A 642 -9.58 64.53 7.17
CA GLN A 642 -10.63 65.08 8.07
C GLN A 642 -10.70 66.62 8.25
N GLU A 643 -11.69 67.25 7.60
CA GLU A 643 -12.46 68.37 8.18
C GLU A 643 -13.95 68.08 7.95
N ASP A 644 -14.54 67.21 8.79
CA ASP A 644 -15.91 66.70 8.66
C ASP A 644 -16.97 67.62 9.25
N TRP A 645 -16.99 68.88 8.80
CA TRP A 645 -17.95 69.89 9.26
C TRP A 645 -19.43 69.56 8.97
N TYR A 646 -19.72 68.46 8.26
CA TYR A 646 -21.08 68.08 7.84
C TYR A 646 -21.74 67.00 8.72
N CYS A 647 -20.99 66.04 9.30
CA CYS A 647 -21.58 64.99 10.16
C CYS A 647 -21.62 65.37 11.66
N ASP A 648 -20.78 66.31 12.12
CA ASP A 648 -20.64 66.74 13.52
C ASP A 648 -21.85 67.52 14.12
N THR A 649 -22.97 67.71 13.39
CA THR A 649 -24.04 68.64 13.81
C THR A 649 -25.39 68.02 14.17
N VAL A 650 -25.52 66.69 14.29
CA VAL A 650 -26.77 66.07 14.71
C VAL A 650 -26.65 65.40 16.08
N GLY A 651 -26.62 66.23 17.14
CA GLY A 651 -26.69 65.75 18.52
C GLY A 651 -26.37 66.79 19.58
N ALA A 652 -27.29 67.73 19.82
CA ALA A 652 -27.36 68.53 21.04
C ALA A 652 -28.76 68.42 21.66
#